data_AF-A0A1E1XG53-F1
#
_entry.id   AF-A0A1E1XG53-F1
#
_cell.length_a   1.000
_cell.length_b   1.000
_cell.length_c   1.000
_cell.angle_alpha   90.00
_cell.angle_beta   90.00
_cell.angle_gamma   90.00
#
_symmetry.space_group_name_H-M   'P 1'
#
loop_
_entity.id
_entity.type
_entity.pdbx_description
1 polymer ?
#
loop_
_entity_poly.entity_id
_entity_poly.type
_entity_poly.pdbx_seq_one_letter_code
_entity_poly.pdbx_strand_id
1 'polypeptide(L)'
;MAMAAASSGVGGAATLSQTASSQDTELDSTCHMRFVGSGTLRGSKPRHYYRFRLLPCKSIKVGFDRLALITVLDRNLTAMENILSVVLAILVAVLGALCLSRGFFQDIYSFLFCFVMASCQYCLLKSVQPDAASPTHGYNRVVLYSRPVYFCLCCSMLMLVQFLIDSRVEYPHVTLYGVRLITAAAVTWARSFLIVFILAFPVTFSLGLLPQINTFVTYLLEQIDMNLFGGSATTGLVSAVYCISRSLAFVVFLFGLAYVALKEGHNPSQHIMFSLFCGFLVTSCYLLSRSASDPTILWNLIKRHLWAENAPTGNATDSAPEYVDPLPAKLEKTFRARLRTDAIHCVFVAIFVFAVHVSTMFSALQPYLEMLLHGTAVVWGLLLHYCLPQLRKQLPWLCCSHPILKSSEHQQFEVREPARVMWFEKLQVWMWFIEKNLIYPLLFLSALSTSTPDIIGRFGVAGGCLVLVVCGLKCLRSAFNDPSQHFLVLLFTTLFFSYDYRGPKEPFLINYFCCLFVFSKVYELLLKISFIITYIAPWQITWGSAFHAFAQPFSVPHSAMLFVQAIISAILSTPLSPVLGSAIFFTSYVRPVKFWERDYNTKRVDHSNTRLSSQLERNPGSDDNNLNSIFYEHLTRSLQQSLYGDLALGRWGNVTQGDCFVLASDNLNCLLHIIELANGLVTFQLRGLEFRGTYCQQREVEAISEGVEEDEGCCCCEPGRLPHLLSANAAFGQRWLAWQVAAARYVLEGYSISDNSAVSMLQVFELRKALVTYYVKAIVYYTVTSSHLEEWLALPAVRDALHPTLDRNYTDVDPVFNMNIDEDYDFRASGISRSSFCNVYLDWLQFCVARSGKNLEHDRNSLIVSLCFSLSLLARRALGTASHNSFSS
;
A
#
# COMPACT_ATOMS: atom_id res chain seq x y z
N MET A 1 16.38 -16.19 49.44
CA MET A 1 17.23 -17.23 50.05
C MET A 1 17.97 -17.90 48.90
N ALA A 2 19.29 -17.74 48.88
CA ALA A 2 20.15 -18.00 47.73
C ALA A 2 20.36 -19.49 47.45
N MET A 3 20.48 -19.87 46.17
CA MET A 3 21.48 -20.85 45.76
C MET A 3 21.82 -20.71 44.27
N ALA A 4 23.11 -20.53 44.03
CA ALA A 4 23.76 -20.46 42.73
C ALA A 4 24.15 -21.86 42.25
N ALA A 5 24.14 -22.08 40.94
CA ALA A 5 24.95 -23.10 40.29
C ALA A 5 25.43 -22.53 38.95
N ALA A 6 26.73 -22.60 38.73
CA ALA A 6 27.47 -22.06 37.61
C ALA A 6 28.10 -23.19 36.78
N SER A 7 28.09 -23.05 35.46
CA SER A 7 29.07 -23.64 34.51
C SER A 7 28.83 -23.00 33.13
N SER A 8 29.55 -21.94 32.74
CA SER A 8 30.82 -21.95 32.00
C SER A 8 30.71 -22.38 30.52
N GLY A 9 30.65 -21.39 29.63
CA GLY A 9 30.90 -21.51 28.18
C GLY A 9 31.29 -20.14 27.64
N VAL A 10 32.55 -20.00 27.25
CA VAL A 10 33.28 -18.76 26.93
C VAL A 10 33.03 -18.32 25.48
N GLY A 11 32.87 -17.01 25.23
CA GLY A 11 33.07 -16.46 23.88
C GLY A 11 32.46 -15.08 23.54
N GLY A 12 33.03 -13.99 24.08
CA GLY A 12 33.14 -12.70 23.37
C GLY A 12 31.91 -11.79 23.22
N ALA A 13 31.53 -11.08 24.29
CA ALA A 13 30.65 -9.92 24.20
C ALA A 13 31.47 -8.63 23.95
N ALA A 14 31.37 -8.06 22.74
CA ALA A 14 31.82 -6.70 22.45
C ALA A 14 30.60 -5.76 22.51
N THR A 15 30.48 -5.00 23.59
CA THR A 15 29.57 -3.87 23.75
C THR A 15 29.93 -2.75 22.76
N LEU A 16 29.05 -2.47 21.80
CA LEU A 16 29.08 -1.27 20.98
C LEU A 16 27.68 -0.68 20.90
N SER A 17 27.48 0.37 21.71
CA SER A 17 26.36 1.30 21.60
C SER A 17 26.48 2.07 20.29
N GLN A 18 25.54 1.88 19.35
CA GLN A 18 25.39 2.78 18.22
C GLN A 18 23.91 3.13 18.01
N THR A 19 23.61 4.38 18.32
CA THR A 19 22.49 5.16 17.82
C THR A 19 22.59 5.25 16.29
N ALA A 20 21.65 4.62 15.59
CA ALA A 20 21.56 4.69 14.13
C ALA A 20 20.96 6.04 13.70
N SER A 21 21.83 7.03 13.48
CA SER A 21 21.56 8.12 12.56
C SER A 21 22.07 7.71 11.18
N SER A 22 21.16 7.55 10.21
CA SER A 22 21.49 7.33 8.81
C SER A 22 22.19 8.57 8.23
N GLN A 23 23.52 8.60 8.33
CA GLN A 23 24.37 9.46 7.52
C GLN A 23 24.99 8.59 6.42
N ASP A 24 24.46 8.72 5.21
CA ASP A 24 25.15 8.29 4.00
C ASP A 24 26.49 9.03 3.93
N THR A 25 27.56 8.32 4.27
CA THR A 25 28.93 8.76 4.01
C THR A 25 29.43 7.97 2.82
N GLU A 26 29.57 8.65 1.68
CA GLU A 26 30.35 8.19 0.53
C GLU A 26 31.76 7.85 1.03
N LEU A 27 32.03 6.55 1.19
CA LEU A 27 33.35 6.01 1.51
C LEU A 27 34.11 5.80 0.20
N ASP A 28 34.77 6.85 -0.27
CA ASP A 28 35.90 6.75 -1.20
C ASP A 28 37.02 5.96 -0.52
N SER A 29 37.09 4.66 -0.80
CA SER A 29 38.10 3.75 -0.30
C SER A 29 39.16 3.50 -1.37
N THR A 30 40.05 4.48 -1.57
CA THR A 30 41.37 4.23 -2.17
C THR A 30 42.42 4.18 -1.06
N CYS A 31 42.87 2.95 -0.76
CA CYS A 31 43.92 2.66 0.20
C CYS A 31 45.29 3.12 -0.35
N HIS A 32 45.74 4.31 0.04
CA HIS A 32 47.16 4.68 -0.03
C HIS A 32 47.79 4.62 1.36
N MET A 33 48.71 3.67 1.56
CA MET A 33 49.60 3.61 2.71
C MET A 33 50.33 4.95 2.90
N ARG A 34 50.18 5.58 4.06
CA ARG A 34 50.97 6.76 4.47
C ARG A 34 52.00 6.38 5.51
N PHE A 35 53.26 6.40 5.08
CA PHE A 35 54.41 6.67 5.94
C PHE A 35 54.24 8.01 6.67
N VAL A 36 54.71 8.05 7.91
CA VAL A 36 54.78 9.24 8.79
C VAL A 36 55.82 10.22 8.25
N GLY A 37 55.48 11.52 8.19
CA GLY A 37 56.48 12.59 8.11
C GLY A 37 56.01 13.92 7.49
N SER A 38 56.09 14.98 8.32
CA SER A 38 56.26 16.40 7.97
C SER A 38 55.02 17.26 7.63
N GLY A 39 54.84 18.30 8.47
CA GLY A 39 54.88 19.68 7.99
C GLY A 39 53.60 20.26 7.38
N THR A 40 52.91 21.07 8.18
CA THR A 40 51.87 22.03 7.81
C THR A 40 52.11 22.79 6.50
N LEU A 41 51.25 22.56 5.50
CA LEU A 41 50.88 23.53 4.45
C LEU A 41 49.40 23.28 4.10
N ARG A 42 48.49 24.04 4.72
CA ARG A 42 47.08 24.11 4.25
C ARG A 42 47.09 24.79 2.87
N GLY A 43 47.08 23.99 1.81
CA GLY A 43 46.79 24.49 0.47
C GLY A 43 45.42 25.16 0.45
N SER A 44 45.37 26.44 0.08
CA SER A 44 44.12 27.17 -0.17
C SER A 44 43.31 26.41 -1.21
N LYS A 45 42.08 25.99 -0.87
CA LYS A 45 41.12 25.49 -1.88
C LYS A 45 41.01 26.52 -3.01
N PRO A 46 41.02 26.12 -4.29
CA PRO A 46 40.87 27.06 -5.40
C PRO A 46 39.51 27.75 -5.33
N ARG A 47 39.50 29.09 -5.36
CA ARG A 47 38.26 29.89 -5.36
C ARG A 47 37.58 29.77 -6.72
N HIS A 48 36.48 29.04 -6.81
CA HIS A 48 35.68 28.97 -8.04
C HIS A 48 34.84 30.24 -8.20
N TYR A 49 34.99 30.92 -9.34
CA TYR A 49 34.18 32.09 -9.70
C TYR A 49 33.23 31.70 -10.84
N TYR A 50 31.92 31.96 -10.66
CA TYR A 50 30.93 31.77 -11.72
C TYR A 50 30.61 33.10 -12.40
N ARG A 51 30.53 33.10 -13.73
CA ARG A 51 30.11 34.28 -14.52
C ARG A 51 28.59 34.27 -14.67
N PHE A 52 27.89 35.08 -13.90
CA PHE A 52 26.44 35.26 -13.99
C PHE A 52 26.11 36.33 -15.04
N ARG A 53 25.44 35.97 -16.13
CA ARG A 53 25.01 36.91 -17.18
C ARG A 53 23.69 37.55 -16.77
N LEU A 54 23.72 38.84 -16.40
CA LEU A 54 22.52 39.60 -16.04
C LEU A 54 21.81 40.17 -17.29
N LEU A 55 22.58 40.45 -18.34
CA LEU A 55 22.16 40.99 -19.64
C LEU A 55 22.94 40.27 -20.75
N PRO A 56 22.46 40.26 -22.01
CA PRO A 56 23.14 39.58 -23.12
C PRO A 56 24.63 39.91 -23.27
N CYS A 57 25.03 41.12 -22.88
CA CYS A 57 26.40 41.64 -23.03
C CYS A 57 27.13 41.96 -21.71
N LYS A 58 26.58 41.66 -20.53
CA LYS A 58 27.26 41.93 -19.23
C LYS A 58 27.17 40.73 -18.29
N SER A 59 28.34 40.24 -17.88
CA SER A 59 28.48 39.18 -16.87
C SER A 59 29.17 39.68 -15.61
N ILE A 60 28.61 39.38 -14.45
CA ILE A 60 29.19 39.65 -13.13
C ILE A 60 29.86 38.37 -12.62
N LYS A 61 31.08 38.49 -12.09
CA LYS A 61 31.77 37.36 -11.45
C LYS A 61 31.26 37.25 -10.02
N VAL A 62 30.63 36.13 -9.69
CA VAL A 62 30.07 35.87 -8.37
C VAL A 62 30.89 34.77 -7.69
N GLY A 63 31.36 35.05 -6.46
CA GLY A 63 32.09 34.11 -5.63
C GLY A 63 31.13 33.29 -4.78
N PHE A 64 30.56 32.23 -5.37
CA PHE A 64 29.74 31.26 -4.65
C PHE A 64 30.24 29.84 -4.94
N ASP A 65 30.24 28.97 -3.93
CA ASP A 65 30.36 27.52 -4.14
C ASP A 65 29.23 27.01 -5.02
N ARG A 66 29.43 25.91 -5.77
CA ARG A 66 28.38 25.34 -6.65
C ARG A 66 27.07 25.14 -5.91
N LEU A 67 27.13 24.60 -4.68
CA LEU A 67 25.97 24.42 -3.82
C LEU A 67 25.35 25.75 -3.39
N ALA A 68 26.17 26.74 -3.02
CA ALA A 68 25.72 28.07 -2.60
C ALA A 68 25.05 28.84 -3.76
N LEU A 69 25.61 28.76 -4.96
CA LEU A 69 25.07 29.37 -6.17
C LEU A 69 23.76 28.70 -6.57
N ILE A 70 23.70 27.36 -6.50
CA ILE A 70 22.46 26.60 -6.70
C ILE A 70 21.44 27.03 -5.66
N THR A 71 21.75 27.11 -4.36
CA THR A 71 20.78 27.57 -3.34
C THR A 71 20.31 29.02 -3.49
N VAL A 72 21.13 29.91 -4.07
CA VAL A 72 20.77 31.31 -4.32
C VAL A 72 19.96 31.47 -5.61
N LEU A 73 20.24 30.65 -6.63
CA LEU A 73 19.60 30.68 -7.95
C LEU A 73 18.61 29.54 -8.18
N ASP A 74 18.28 28.74 -7.15
CA ASP A 74 17.52 27.47 -7.25
C ASP A 74 16.08 27.63 -7.76
N ARG A 75 15.66 28.88 -7.90
CA ARG A 75 14.37 29.26 -8.45
C ARG A 75 14.44 29.22 -9.98
N ASN A 76 14.42 28.01 -10.53
CA ASN A 76 13.82 27.78 -11.85
C ASN A 76 12.29 27.92 -11.73
N LEU A 77 11.81 29.11 -11.32
CA LEU A 77 10.40 29.41 -11.19
C LEU A 77 9.84 29.68 -12.57
N THR A 78 8.81 28.93 -12.93
CA THR A 78 7.97 29.26 -14.07
C THR A 78 7.37 30.66 -13.90
N ALA A 79 7.05 31.36 -14.99
CA ALA A 79 6.44 32.69 -14.91
C ALA A 79 5.16 32.69 -14.04
N MET A 80 4.38 31.59 -14.09
CA MET A 80 3.18 31.39 -13.28
C MET A 80 3.48 31.34 -11.79
N GLU A 81 4.53 30.63 -11.37
CA GLU A 81 4.93 30.55 -9.95
C GLU A 81 5.40 31.90 -9.40
N ASN A 82 6.06 32.72 -10.23
CA ASN A 82 6.44 34.09 -9.86
C ASN A 82 5.20 34.98 -9.67
N ILE A 83 4.25 34.95 -10.61
CA ILE A 83 2.99 35.69 -10.50
C ILE A 83 2.24 35.27 -9.24
N LEU A 84 2.12 33.95 -9.00
CA LEU A 84 1.46 33.41 -7.81
C LEU A 84 2.13 33.89 -6.51
N SER A 85 3.47 33.90 -6.47
CA SER A 85 4.22 34.37 -5.30
C SER A 85 3.95 35.84 -4.99
N VAL A 86 3.91 36.69 -6.02
CA VAL A 86 3.61 38.13 -5.87
C VAL A 86 2.17 38.33 -5.40
N VAL A 87 1.20 37.63 -6.01
CA VAL A 87 -0.21 37.69 -5.62
C VAL A 87 -0.40 37.27 -4.16
N LEU A 88 0.22 36.16 -3.74
CA LEU A 88 0.15 35.69 -2.35
C LEU A 88 0.79 36.69 -1.38
N ALA A 89 1.93 37.29 -1.73
CA ALA A 89 2.57 38.31 -0.88
C ALA A 89 1.66 39.53 -0.68
N ILE A 90 1.03 40.02 -1.75
CA ILE A 90 0.05 41.11 -1.69
C ILE A 90 -1.16 40.71 -0.84
N LEU A 91 -1.69 39.49 -1.04
CA LEU A 91 -2.85 39.01 -0.30
C LEU A 91 -2.57 38.88 1.21
N VAL A 92 -1.39 38.37 1.59
CA VAL A 92 -0.95 38.32 3.00
C VAL A 92 -0.88 39.73 3.59
N ALA A 93 -0.34 40.70 2.85
CA ALA A 93 -0.22 42.09 3.33
C ALA A 93 -1.60 42.76 3.49
N VAL A 94 -2.49 42.62 2.51
CA VAL A 94 -3.84 43.22 2.53
C VAL A 94 -4.70 42.59 3.63
N LEU A 95 -4.80 41.25 3.69
CA LEU A 95 -5.58 40.57 4.72
C LEU A 95 -5.01 40.81 6.12
N GLY A 96 -3.68 40.83 6.24
CA GLY A 96 -3.01 41.17 7.50
C GLY A 96 -3.33 42.57 7.99
N ALA A 97 -3.26 43.57 7.09
CA ALA A 97 -3.63 44.95 7.40
C ALA A 97 -5.11 45.09 7.78
N LEU A 98 -6.01 44.39 7.10
CA LEU A 98 -7.44 44.38 7.43
C LEU A 98 -7.72 43.75 8.82
N CYS A 99 -7.02 42.67 9.16
CA CYS A 99 -7.16 42.05 10.48
C CYS A 99 -6.66 42.95 11.61
N LEU A 100 -5.57 43.69 11.38
CA LEU A 100 -5.04 44.67 12.33
C LEU A 100 -5.96 45.90 12.46
N SER A 101 -6.51 46.42 11.37
CA SER A 101 -7.38 47.59 11.40
C SER A 101 -8.72 47.31 12.10
N ARG A 102 -9.20 46.07 12.04
CA ARG A 102 -10.39 45.61 12.79
C ARG A 102 -10.12 45.35 14.28
N GLY A 103 -8.87 45.43 14.73
CA GLY A 103 -8.51 45.31 16.15
C GLY A 103 -8.67 43.92 16.75
N PHE A 104 -8.54 42.85 15.95
CA PHE A 104 -8.66 41.46 16.44
C PHE A 104 -7.54 41.07 17.41
N PHE A 105 -6.35 41.64 17.24
CA PHE A 105 -5.16 41.35 18.02
C PHE A 105 -4.72 42.61 18.77
N GLN A 106 -4.63 42.54 20.09
CA GLN A 106 -4.26 43.66 20.96
C GLN A 106 -2.91 43.39 21.65
N ASP A 107 -2.18 44.45 21.96
CA ASP A 107 -0.92 44.44 22.71
C ASP A 107 0.10 43.43 22.14
N ILE A 108 0.56 42.48 22.96
CA ILE A 108 1.55 41.47 22.61
C ILE A 108 1.10 40.54 21.47
N TYR A 109 -0.22 40.31 21.34
CA TYR A 109 -0.76 39.46 20.27
C TYR A 109 -0.66 40.12 18.90
N SER A 110 -0.69 41.46 18.84
CA SER A 110 -0.46 42.19 17.59
C SER A 110 0.98 42.02 17.10
N PHE A 111 1.94 42.04 18.02
CA PHE A 111 3.35 41.78 17.72
C PHE A 111 3.57 40.34 17.24
N LEU A 112 2.98 39.36 17.93
CA LEU A 112 3.03 37.95 17.51
C LEU A 112 2.40 37.74 16.13
N PHE A 113 1.26 38.37 15.86
CA PHE A 113 0.62 38.34 14.55
C PHE A 113 1.50 38.94 13.46
N CYS A 114 2.18 40.07 13.71
CA CYS A 114 3.15 40.63 12.78
C CYS A 114 4.33 39.67 12.49
N PHE A 115 4.79 38.92 13.50
CA PHE A 115 5.80 37.87 13.28
C PHE A 115 5.27 36.75 12.38
N VAL A 116 4.01 36.33 12.58
CA VAL A 116 3.35 35.35 11.69
C VAL A 116 3.27 35.88 10.26
N MET A 117 2.86 37.14 10.04
CA MET A 117 2.83 37.76 8.71
C MET A 117 4.22 37.78 8.05
N ALA A 118 5.24 38.20 8.79
CA ALA A 118 6.62 38.23 8.31
C ALA A 118 7.12 36.83 7.93
N SER A 119 6.79 35.81 8.74
CA SER A 119 7.17 34.42 8.46
C SER A 119 6.53 33.88 7.16
N CYS A 120 5.29 34.27 6.87
CA CYS A 120 4.60 33.89 5.64
C CYS A 120 5.26 34.54 4.41
N GLN A 121 5.57 35.84 4.49
CA GLN A 121 6.26 36.55 3.41
C GLN A 121 7.69 36.04 3.19
N TYR A 122 8.42 35.71 4.26
CA TYR A 122 9.78 35.18 4.18
C TYR A 122 9.83 33.83 3.45
N CYS A 123 8.84 32.96 3.68
CA CYS A 123 8.73 31.66 3.01
C CYS A 123 8.60 31.78 1.47
N LEU A 124 7.97 32.87 1.00
CA LEU A 124 7.88 33.19 -0.43
C LEU A 124 9.17 33.74 -1.02
N LEU A 125 10.17 34.11 -0.21
CA LEU A 125 11.48 34.58 -0.67
C LEU A 125 12.52 33.46 -0.62
N LYS A 126 12.57 32.69 0.47
CA LYS A 126 13.52 31.60 0.68
C LYS A 126 12.77 30.35 1.16
N SER A 127 13.08 29.20 0.56
CA SER A 127 12.56 27.93 1.06
C SER A 127 13.11 27.66 2.46
N VAL A 128 12.22 27.35 3.39
CA VAL A 128 12.59 26.88 4.72
C VAL A 128 13.12 25.46 4.57
N GLN A 129 14.39 25.23 4.89
CA GLN A 129 15.00 23.90 4.94
C GLN A 129 15.74 23.75 6.28
N PRO A 130 15.56 22.64 7.01
CA PRO A 130 14.60 21.53 6.79
C PRO A 130 13.16 21.93 7.20
N ASP A 131 12.15 21.52 6.43
CA ASP A 131 10.74 21.64 6.82
C ASP A 131 10.22 20.28 7.32
N ALA A 132 9.50 20.27 8.45
CA ALA A 132 8.95 19.06 9.06
C ALA A 132 7.90 18.37 8.16
N ALA A 133 7.27 19.11 7.24
CA ALA A 133 6.32 18.59 6.26
C ALA A 133 6.97 18.19 4.92
N SER A 134 8.30 18.33 4.77
CA SER A 134 9.04 17.91 3.58
C SER A 134 9.67 16.53 3.81
N PRO A 135 9.64 15.62 2.82
CA PRO A 135 10.40 14.38 2.90
C PRO A 135 11.90 14.70 3.10
N THR A 136 12.55 13.92 3.96
CA THR A 136 13.94 14.11 4.42
C THR A 136 14.98 14.14 3.28
N HIS A 137 14.62 13.67 2.08
CA HIS A 137 15.53 13.55 0.94
C HIS A 137 15.00 14.14 -0.39
N GLY A 138 14.36 15.32 -0.36
CA GLY A 138 14.04 16.02 -1.61
C GLY A 138 13.49 17.43 -1.45
N TYR A 139 13.90 18.34 -2.34
CA TYR A 139 13.31 19.68 -2.46
C TYR A 139 11.90 19.58 -3.05
N ASN A 140 10.88 19.91 -2.25
CA ASN A 140 9.50 20.04 -2.73
C ASN A 140 9.12 21.52 -2.89
N ARG A 141 8.80 21.90 -4.14
CA ARG A 141 8.47 23.28 -4.53
C ARG A 141 7.15 23.79 -3.94
N VAL A 142 6.19 22.90 -3.66
CA VAL A 142 4.85 23.29 -3.20
C VAL A 142 4.86 23.77 -1.75
N VAL A 143 5.82 23.29 -0.94
CA VAL A 143 5.97 23.64 0.48
C VAL A 143 6.11 25.16 0.68
N LEU A 144 6.76 25.86 -0.25
CA LEU A 144 6.99 27.31 -0.16
C LEU A 144 5.69 28.13 -0.07
N TYR A 145 4.60 27.64 -0.65
CA TYR A 145 3.32 28.34 -0.70
C TYR A 145 2.44 28.08 0.52
N SER A 146 2.76 27.04 1.31
CA SER A 146 1.90 26.53 2.40
C SER A 146 1.52 27.60 3.41
N ARG A 147 2.51 28.21 4.09
CA ARG A 147 2.27 29.20 5.15
C ARG A 147 1.45 30.40 4.66
N PRO A 148 1.78 31.06 3.52
CA PRO A 148 0.96 32.12 2.96
C PRO A 148 -0.50 31.71 2.69
N VAL A 149 -0.73 30.55 2.08
CA VAL A 149 -2.09 30.12 1.72
C VAL A 149 -2.92 29.82 2.96
N TYR A 150 -2.37 29.10 3.94
CA TYR A 150 -3.08 28.87 5.22
C TYR A 150 -3.39 30.17 5.94
N PHE A 151 -2.46 31.12 5.95
CA PHE A 151 -2.69 32.45 6.52
C PHE A 151 -3.84 33.18 5.82
N CYS A 152 -3.82 33.23 4.48
CA CYS A 152 -4.87 33.88 3.71
C CYS A 152 -6.23 33.20 3.91
N LEU A 153 -6.30 31.87 3.96
CA LEU A 153 -7.54 31.13 4.24
C LEU A 153 -8.08 31.43 5.64
N CYS A 154 -7.25 31.33 6.67
CA CYS A 154 -7.67 31.59 8.05
C CYS A 154 -8.10 33.05 8.27
N CYS A 155 -7.36 34.02 7.72
CA CYS A 155 -7.71 35.44 7.81
C CYS A 155 -9.00 35.75 7.03
N SER A 156 -9.20 35.14 5.85
CA SER A 156 -10.44 35.31 5.08
C SER A 156 -11.65 34.72 5.82
N MET A 157 -11.49 33.54 6.43
CA MET A 157 -12.53 32.92 7.26
C MET A 157 -12.81 33.74 8.52
N LEU A 158 -11.79 34.32 9.15
CA LEU A 158 -11.97 35.20 10.31
C LEU A 158 -12.79 36.43 9.94
N MET A 159 -12.49 37.05 8.79
CA MET A 159 -13.25 38.18 8.26
C MET A 159 -14.70 37.80 7.92
N LEU A 160 -14.92 36.62 7.34
CA LEU A 160 -16.26 36.10 7.03
C LEU A 160 -17.07 35.86 8.29
N VAL A 161 -16.49 35.20 9.30
CA VAL A 161 -17.15 34.96 10.59
C VAL A 161 -17.48 36.27 11.29
N GLN A 162 -16.58 37.25 11.24
CA GLN A 162 -16.85 38.59 11.77
C GLN A 162 -18.00 39.27 11.02
N PHE A 163 -18.02 39.18 9.69
CA PHE A 163 -19.10 39.74 8.87
C PHE A 163 -20.46 39.11 9.21
N LEU A 164 -20.51 37.80 9.45
CA LEU A 164 -21.73 37.09 9.87
C LEU A 164 -22.23 37.55 11.26
N ILE A 165 -21.30 37.86 12.17
CA ILE A 165 -21.63 38.41 13.51
C ILE A 165 -22.16 39.84 13.38
N ASP A 166 -21.46 40.69 12.61
CA ASP A 166 -21.82 42.10 12.41
C ASP A 166 -23.19 42.24 11.71
N SER A 167 -23.47 41.35 10.75
CA SER A 167 -24.69 41.37 9.92
C SER A 167 -25.93 40.82 10.64
N ARG A 168 -25.82 40.31 11.87
CA ARG A 168 -26.92 39.74 12.68
C ARG A 168 -27.89 38.86 11.89
N VAL A 169 -27.34 37.99 11.04
CA VAL A 169 -28.14 37.11 10.18
C VAL A 169 -29.04 36.21 11.03
N GLU A 170 -30.34 36.17 10.73
CA GLU A 170 -31.25 35.20 11.34
C GLU A 170 -30.84 33.79 10.89
N TYR A 171 -30.33 32.99 11.82
CA TYR A 171 -29.92 31.63 11.54
C TYR A 171 -31.15 30.72 11.38
N PRO A 172 -31.16 29.80 10.40
CA PRO A 172 -32.28 28.90 10.22
C PRO A 172 -32.47 28.03 11.46
N HIS A 173 -33.72 27.86 11.91
CA HIS A 173 -34.09 27.06 13.09
C HIS A 173 -34.01 25.54 12.81
N VAL A 174 -32.86 25.08 12.33
CA VAL A 174 -32.61 23.66 12.06
C VAL A 174 -32.02 23.02 13.31
N THR A 175 -32.78 22.09 13.89
CA THR A 175 -32.37 21.27 15.03
C THR A 175 -32.06 19.85 14.56
N LEU A 176 -30.92 19.30 14.98
CA LEU A 176 -30.53 17.90 14.80
C LEU A 176 -30.36 17.27 16.19
N TYR A 177 -31.11 16.21 16.50
CA TYR A 177 -31.14 15.59 17.84
C TYR A 177 -31.41 16.61 18.97
N GLY A 178 -32.25 17.61 18.68
CA GLY A 178 -32.57 18.70 19.62
C GLY A 178 -31.50 19.79 19.77
N VAL A 179 -30.34 19.65 19.12
CA VAL A 179 -29.27 20.67 19.11
C VAL A 179 -29.40 21.54 17.86
N ARG A 180 -29.38 22.87 18.03
CA ARG A 180 -29.38 23.81 16.91
C ARG A 180 -28.01 23.79 16.20
N LEU A 181 -28.00 23.52 14.90
CA LEU A 181 -26.76 23.37 14.12
C LEU A 181 -25.94 24.67 14.06
N ILE A 182 -26.61 25.81 13.88
CA ILE A 182 -25.96 27.13 13.81
C ILE A 182 -26.51 27.96 14.96
N THR A 183 -25.63 28.31 15.89
CA THR A 183 -25.93 29.20 17.02
C THR A 183 -24.97 30.38 17.02
N ALA A 184 -25.42 31.53 17.52
CA ALA A 184 -24.55 32.69 17.71
C ALA A 184 -23.31 32.33 18.56
N ALA A 185 -23.49 31.48 19.58
CA ALA A 185 -22.41 30.95 20.40
C ALA A 185 -21.37 30.18 19.57
N ALA A 186 -21.79 29.28 18.69
CA ALA A 186 -20.88 28.53 17.81
C ALA A 186 -20.08 29.44 16.86
N VAL A 187 -20.73 30.46 16.28
CA VAL A 187 -20.06 31.44 15.41
C VAL A 187 -19.04 32.28 16.20
N THR A 188 -19.39 32.71 17.42
CA THR A 188 -18.43 33.43 18.29
C THR A 188 -17.26 32.55 18.73
N TRP A 189 -17.50 31.27 19.01
CA TRP A 189 -16.45 30.30 19.33
C TRP A 189 -15.51 30.08 18.15
N ALA A 190 -16.06 29.94 16.93
CA ALA A 190 -15.27 29.81 15.71
C ALA A 190 -14.34 31.02 15.49
N ARG A 191 -14.83 32.24 15.77
CA ARG A 191 -14.00 33.46 15.72
C ARG A 191 -12.82 33.37 16.69
N SER A 192 -13.09 33.06 17.96
CA SER A 192 -12.06 32.95 18.99
C SER A 192 -11.04 31.86 18.68
N PHE A 193 -11.51 30.72 18.17
CA PHE A 193 -10.65 29.62 17.72
C PHE A 193 -9.72 30.04 16.59
N LEU A 194 -10.23 30.72 15.55
CA LEU A 194 -9.42 31.21 14.43
C LEU A 194 -8.33 32.19 14.87
N ILE A 195 -8.63 33.10 15.80
CA ILE A 195 -7.65 34.03 16.37
C ILE A 195 -6.51 33.27 17.05
N VAL A 196 -6.83 32.33 17.94
CA VAL A 196 -5.83 31.51 18.65
C VAL A 196 -5.03 30.65 17.68
N PHE A 197 -5.70 30.06 16.69
CA PHE A 197 -5.08 29.20 15.69
C PHE A 197 -4.05 29.95 14.83
N ILE A 198 -4.37 31.16 14.36
CA ILE A 198 -3.43 31.99 13.58
C ILE A 198 -2.19 32.36 14.40
N LEU A 199 -2.38 32.71 15.68
CA LEU A 199 -1.26 33.03 16.58
C LEU A 199 -0.37 31.81 16.86
N ALA A 200 -0.93 30.59 16.81
CA ALA A 200 -0.22 29.34 17.01
C ALA A 200 0.55 28.85 15.78
N PHE A 201 0.54 29.57 14.65
CA PHE A 201 1.25 29.19 13.42
C PHE A 201 2.74 28.84 13.62
N PRO A 202 3.53 29.59 14.39
CA PRO A 202 4.95 29.24 14.61
C PRO A 202 5.14 27.86 15.25
N VAL A 203 4.22 27.47 16.15
CA VAL A 203 4.26 26.16 16.83
C VAL A 203 3.71 25.05 15.91
N THR A 204 2.58 25.29 15.24
CA THR A 204 1.96 24.28 14.37
C THR A 204 2.82 23.89 13.17
N PHE A 205 3.50 24.86 12.54
CA PHE A 205 4.44 24.58 11.44
C PHE A 205 5.76 23.98 11.92
N SER A 206 6.24 24.30 13.12
CA SER A 206 7.46 23.68 13.66
C SER A 206 7.26 22.23 14.06
N LEU A 207 6.06 21.88 14.56
CA LEU A 207 5.66 20.49 14.84
C LEU A 207 5.24 19.71 13.60
N GLY A 208 5.12 20.35 12.43
CA GLY A 208 4.67 19.70 11.20
C GLY A 208 3.22 19.21 11.24
N LEU A 209 2.33 19.89 11.97
CA LEU A 209 0.91 19.50 12.09
C LEU A 209 0.09 19.82 10.84
N LEU A 210 0.52 20.79 10.05
CA LEU A 210 -0.14 21.17 8.80
C LEU A 210 0.60 20.59 7.60
N PRO A 211 -0.09 19.89 6.69
CA PRO A 211 0.52 19.32 5.50
C PRO A 211 0.74 20.39 4.42
N GLN A 212 1.32 19.98 3.29
CA GLN A 212 1.36 20.79 2.08
C GLN A 212 -0.06 21.08 1.56
N ILE A 213 -0.23 22.18 0.80
CA ILE A 213 -1.55 22.64 0.35
C ILE A 213 -2.21 21.64 -0.59
N ASN A 214 -1.46 21.04 -1.52
CA ASN A 214 -1.98 20.02 -2.43
C ASN A 214 -2.52 18.82 -1.63
N THR A 215 -1.77 18.33 -0.64
CA THR A 215 -2.12 17.23 0.24
C THR A 215 -3.35 17.58 1.07
N PHE A 216 -3.40 18.79 1.64
CA PHE A 216 -4.56 19.28 2.41
C PHE A 216 -5.84 19.36 1.58
N VAL A 217 -5.76 19.99 0.41
CA VAL A 217 -6.93 20.15 -0.47
C VAL A 217 -7.39 18.79 -0.97
N THR A 218 -6.46 17.91 -1.35
CA THR A 218 -6.81 16.53 -1.77
C THR A 218 -7.52 15.79 -0.64
N TYR A 219 -6.95 15.81 0.58
CA TYR A 219 -7.56 15.22 1.77
C TYR A 219 -8.95 15.81 2.05
N LEU A 220 -9.11 17.14 2.03
CA LEU A 220 -10.39 17.79 2.33
C LEU A 220 -11.47 17.39 1.32
N LEU A 221 -11.15 17.41 0.03
CA LEU A 221 -12.06 17.02 -1.05
C LEU A 221 -12.39 15.53 -0.99
N GLU A 222 -11.39 14.67 -0.73
CA GLU A 222 -11.58 13.23 -0.53
C GLU A 222 -12.51 12.94 0.66
N GLN A 223 -12.27 13.56 1.82
CA GLN A 223 -13.12 13.39 3.01
C GLN A 223 -14.55 13.89 2.79
N ILE A 224 -14.73 14.95 2.00
CA ILE A 224 -16.08 15.43 1.64
C ILE A 224 -16.77 14.41 0.72
N ASP A 225 -16.11 13.91 -0.34
CA ASP A 225 -16.76 12.92 -1.23
C ASP A 225 -17.06 11.61 -0.50
N MET A 226 -16.12 11.09 0.31
CA MET A 226 -16.31 9.86 1.08
C MET A 226 -17.41 10.00 2.13
N ASN A 227 -17.39 11.05 2.97
CA ASN A 227 -18.31 11.16 4.10
C ASN A 227 -19.67 11.74 3.71
N LEU A 228 -19.74 12.71 2.80
CA LEU A 228 -21.00 13.37 2.41
C LEU A 228 -21.71 12.63 1.28
N PHE A 229 -20.95 12.17 0.27
CA PHE A 229 -21.51 11.56 -0.93
C PHE A 229 -21.29 10.04 -0.99
N GLY A 230 -20.57 9.41 -0.06
CA GLY A 230 -20.33 7.97 -0.10
C GLY A 230 -19.39 7.53 -1.22
N GLY A 231 -18.50 8.42 -1.65
CA GLY A 231 -17.51 8.16 -2.68
C GLY A 231 -16.34 7.29 -2.26
N SER A 232 -15.44 7.09 -3.22
CA SER A 232 -14.19 6.35 -3.07
C SER A 232 -13.01 7.30 -2.97
N ALA A 233 -11.87 6.79 -2.50
CA ALA A 233 -10.62 7.52 -2.44
C ALA A 233 -10.13 8.00 -3.81
N THR A 234 -9.22 8.98 -3.79
CA THR A 234 -8.77 9.72 -4.97
C THR A 234 -7.27 9.53 -5.20
N THR A 235 -6.83 9.60 -6.46
CA THR A 235 -5.43 9.34 -6.84
C THR A 235 -4.54 10.59 -6.83
N GLY A 236 -5.14 11.77 -6.71
CA GLY A 236 -4.46 13.06 -6.66
C GLY A 236 -5.40 14.27 -6.78
N LEU A 237 -4.83 15.48 -6.77
CA LEU A 237 -5.60 16.72 -6.70
C LEU A 237 -6.62 16.91 -7.84
N VAL A 238 -6.21 16.68 -9.09
CA VAL A 238 -7.11 16.82 -10.27
C VAL A 238 -8.26 15.82 -10.18
N SER A 239 -7.96 14.57 -9.77
CA SER A 239 -8.98 13.53 -9.57
C SER A 239 -9.98 13.89 -8.45
N ALA A 240 -9.51 14.51 -7.36
CA ALA A 240 -10.37 14.90 -6.24
C ALA A 240 -11.33 16.04 -6.63
N VAL A 241 -10.85 17.05 -7.37
CA VAL A 241 -11.69 18.12 -7.92
C VAL A 241 -12.72 17.54 -8.90
N TYR A 242 -12.30 16.64 -9.79
CA TYR A 242 -13.19 15.96 -10.71
C TYR A 242 -14.29 15.16 -9.98
N CYS A 243 -13.92 14.35 -8.98
CA CYS A 243 -14.86 13.53 -8.22
C CYS A 243 -15.94 14.38 -7.53
N ILE A 244 -15.56 15.46 -6.84
CA ILE A 244 -16.54 16.36 -6.21
C ILE A 244 -17.41 17.06 -7.25
N SER A 245 -16.82 17.56 -8.33
CA SER A 245 -17.60 18.25 -9.37
C SER A 245 -18.66 17.33 -9.98
N ARG A 246 -18.32 16.05 -10.19
CA ARG A 246 -19.23 15.01 -10.65
C ARG A 246 -20.33 14.73 -9.63
N SER A 247 -19.97 14.50 -8.36
CA SER A 247 -20.94 14.26 -7.29
C SER A 247 -21.93 15.43 -7.15
N LEU A 248 -21.43 16.67 -7.21
CA LEU A 248 -22.26 17.88 -7.16
C LEU A 248 -23.22 17.97 -8.36
N ALA A 249 -22.76 17.65 -9.57
CA ALA A 249 -23.62 17.65 -10.76
C ALA A 249 -24.80 16.67 -10.62
N PHE A 250 -24.57 15.46 -10.09
CA PHE A 250 -25.63 14.50 -9.83
C PHE A 250 -26.56 14.96 -8.70
N VAL A 251 -26.04 15.60 -7.66
CA VAL A 251 -26.86 16.19 -6.59
C VAL A 251 -27.79 17.27 -7.16
N VAL A 252 -27.30 18.16 -8.01
CA VAL A 252 -28.12 19.21 -8.65
C VAL A 252 -29.21 18.59 -9.54
N PHE A 253 -28.87 17.59 -10.34
CA PHE A 253 -29.82 16.86 -11.17
C PHE A 253 -30.92 16.18 -10.34
N LEU A 254 -30.54 15.43 -9.32
CA LEU A 254 -31.46 14.72 -8.43
C LEU A 254 -32.29 15.67 -7.58
N PHE A 255 -31.72 16.80 -7.15
CA PHE A 255 -32.42 17.86 -6.43
C PHE A 255 -33.54 18.45 -7.28
N GLY A 256 -33.31 18.71 -8.57
CA GLY A 256 -34.35 19.19 -9.48
C GLY A 256 -35.54 18.23 -9.56
N LEU A 257 -35.27 16.93 -9.72
CA LEU A 257 -36.31 15.90 -9.76
C LEU A 257 -37.06 15.77 -8.42
N ALA A 258 -36.34 15.77 -7.29
CA ALA A 258 -36.93 15.71 -5.97
C ALA A 258 -37.81 16.94 -5.68
N TYR A 259 -37.36 18.14 -6.07
CA TYR A 259 -38.10 19.37 -5.86
C TYR A 259 -39.42 19.39 -6.62
N VAL A 260 -39.43 18.95 -7.88
CA VAL A 260 -40.67 18.82 -8.67
C VAL A 260 -41.60 17.80 -8.03
N ALA A 261 -41.08 16.65 -7.61
CA ALA A 261 -41.87 15.59 -6.98
C ALA A 261 -42.53 16.02 -5.66
N LEU A 262 -41.85 16.85 -4.87
CA LEU A 262 -42.28 17.24 -3.52
C LEU A 262 -43.08 18.54 -3.47
N LYS A 263 -43.17 19.29 -4.57
CA LYS A 263 -43.92 20.56 -4.65
C LYS A 263 -45.43 20.36 -4.83
N GLU A 264 -45.86 19.27 -5.45
CA GLU A 264 -47.26 19.09 -5.93
C GLU A 264 -48.16 18.20 -5.04
N GLY A 265 -47.70 17.74 -3.86
CA GLY A 265 -48.36 16.64 -3.14
C GLY A 265 -48.76 16.87 -1.69
N HIS A 266 -50.00 16.46 -1.34
CA HIS A 266 -50.42 16.23 0.06
C HIS A 266 -49.83 14.91 0.63
N ASN A 267 -49.42 13.95 -0.23
CA ASN A 267 -48.75 12.70 0.14
C ASN A 267 -47.45 12.51 -0.69
N PRO A 268 -46.33 13.12 -0.30
CA PRO A 268 -45.14 13.25 -1.14
C PRO A 268 -44.53 11.93 -1.63
N SER A 269 -44.64 10.85 -0.84
CA SER A 269 -44.02 9.56 -1.13
C SER A 269 -44.74 8.72 -2.18
N GLN A 270 -46.00 9.01 -2.51
CA GLN A 270 -46.80 8.19 -3.46
C GLN A 270 -46.89 8.80 -4.88
N HIS A 271 -46.31 9.98 -5.10
CA HIS A 271 -46.33 10.61 -6.41
C HIS A 271 -45.46 9.84 -7.42
N ILE A 272 -45.93 9.78 -8.66
CA ILE A 272 -45.21 9.16 -9.79
C ILE A 272 -43.84 9.80 -9.96
N MET A 273 -43.74 11.13 -9.82
CA MET A 273 -42.47 11.86 -9.91
C MET A 273 -41.50 11.51 -8.78
N PHE A 274 -41.99 11.18 -7.59
CA PHE A 274 -41.15 10.72 -6.49
C PHE A 274 -40.62 9.29 -6.75
N SER A 275 -41.43 8.44 -7.38
CA SER A 275 -40.98 7.12 -7.85
C SER A 275 -39.93 7.23 -8.95
N LEU A 276 -40.08 8.21 -9.85
CA LEU A 276 -39.08 8.53 -10.89
C LEU A 276 -37.77 9.00 -10.26
N PHE A 277 -37.84 9.88 -9.26
CA PHE A 277 -36.69 10.30 -8.46
C PHE A 277 -35.97 9.10 -7.83
N CYS A 278 -36.70 8.18 -7.20
CA CYS A 278 -36.12 6.98 -6.59
C CYS A 278 -35.40 6.09 -7.62
N GLY A 279 -35.99 5.90 -8.81
CA GLY A 279 -35.36 5.17 -9.92
C GLY A 279 -34.05 5.82 -10.39
N PHE A 280 -34.05 7.14 -10.58
CA PHE A 280 -32.84 7.88 -10.95
C PHE A 280 -31.80 7.94 -9.83
N LEU A 281 -32.22 7.98 -8.56
CA LEU A 281 -31.33 7.99 -7.41
C LEU A 281 -30.50 6.70 -7.35
N VAL A 282 -31.15 5.52 -7.38
CA VAL A 282 -30.47 4.23 -7.35
C VAL A 282 -29.55 4.07 -8.57
N THR A 283 -30.02 4.46 -9.74
CA THR A 283 -29.25 4.39 -11.00
C THR A 283 -28.04 5.31 -11.00
N SER A 284 -28.20 6.54 -10.48
CA SER A 284 -27.09 7.50 -10.34
C SER A 284 -26.04 7.01 -9.35
N CYS A 285 -26.48 6.43 -8.22
CA CYS A 285 -25.57 5.84 -7.24
C CYS A 285 -24.80 4.64 -7.81
N TYR A 286 -25.48 3.77 -8.58
CA TYR A 286 -24.83 2.66 -9.29
C TYR A 286 -23.77 3.18 -10.27
N LEU A 287 -24.11 4.17 -11.11
CA LEU A 287 -23.16 4.74 -12.06
C LEU A 287 -21.96 5.43 -11.37
N LEU A 288 -22.21 6.21 -10.31
CA LEU A 288 -21.18 6.87 -9.52
C LEU A 288 -20.29 5.88 -8.74
N SER A 289 -20.82 4.71 -8.35
CA SER A 289 -20.04 3.65 -7.72
C SER A 289 -19.10 2.93 -8.69
N ARG A 290 -19.37 3.01 -10.00
CA ARG A 290 -18.58 2.36 -11.05
C ARG A 290 -17.64 3.33 -11.78
N SER A 291 -17.81 4.64 -11.59
CA SER A 291 -16.98 5.64 -12.25
C SER A 291 -15.61 5.79 -11.56
N ALA A 292 -14.54 5.70 -12.34
CA ALA A 292 -13.17 5.88 -11.84
C ALA A 292 -12.91 7.29 -11.32
N SER A 293 -11.97 7.40 -10.37
CA SER A 293 -11.48 8.69 -9.88
C SER A 293 -10.62 9.43 -10.91
N ASP A 294 -9.82 8.71 -11.69
CA ASP A 294 -8.92 9.30 -12.69
C ASP A 294 -9.67 9.68 -13.99
N PRO A 295 -9.75 10.99 -14.34
CA PRO A 295 -10.43 11.44 -15.55
C PRO A 295 -9.62 11.21 -16.84
N THR A 296 -8.34 10.84 -16.78
CA THR A 296 -7.45 10.79 -17.96
C THR A 296 -7.97 9.87 -19.06
N ILE A 297 -8.42 8.67 -18.73
CA ILE A 297 -8.91 7.68 -19.68
C ILE A 297 -10.19 8.18 -20.38
N LEU A 298 -11.11 8.74 -19.59
CA LEU A 298 -12.35 9.31 -20.12
C LEU A 298 -12.07 10.52 -21.02
N TRP A 299 -11.18 11.42 -20.58
CA TRP A 299 -10.78 12.59 -21.35
C TRP A 299 -10.10 12.21 -22.66
N ASN A 300 -9.23 11.20 -22.66
CA ASN A 300 -8.59 10.68 -23.87
C ASN A 300 -9.62 10.11 -24.86
N LEU A 301 -10.63 9.38 -24.37
CA LEU A 301 -11.70 8.83 -25.20
C LEU A 301 -12.58 9.94 -25.79
N ILE A 302 -12.96 10.93 -24.98
CA ILE A 302 -13.70 12.12 -25.43
C ILE A 302 -12.86 12.87 -26.46
N LYS A 303 -11.57 13.06 -26.20
CA LYS A 303 -10.67 13.80 -27.07
C LYS A 303 -10.58 13.13 -28.44
N ARG A 304 -10.50 11.81 -28.46
CA ARG A 304 -10.44 11.02 -29.69
C ARG A 304 -11.74 11.04 -30.49
N HIS A 305 -12.90 11.09 -29.83
CA HIS A 305 -14.19 11.19 -30.49
C HIS A 305 -14.52 12.60 -30.99
N LEU A 306 -14.14 13.64 -30.24
CA LEU A 306 -14.39 15.05 -30.61
C LEU A 306 -13.35 15.62 -31.58
N TRP A 307 -12.07 15.24 -31.43
CA TRP A 307 -10.95 15.72 -32.23
C TRP A 307 -10.30 14.59 -33.08
N ALA A 308 -11.12 13.67 -33.60
CA ALA A 308 -10.69 12.53 -34.42
C ALA A 308 -9.81 12.92 -35.64
N GLU A 309 -9.85 14.18 -36.07
CA GLU A 309 -9.07 14.68 -37.22
C GLU A 309 -7.58 14.94 -36.96
N ASN A 310 -7.11 14.99 -35.71
CA ASN A 310 -5.73 15.40 -35.39
C ASN A 310 -4.83 14.31 -34.81
N ALA A 311 -5.17 13.02 -34.94
CA ALA A 311 -4.20 11.98 -34.66
C ALA A 311 -3.15 12.01 -35.79
N PRO A 312 -1.86 12.30 -35.51
CA PRO A 312 -0.85 12.17 -36.54
C PRO A 312 -0.84 10.70 -36.96
N THR A 313 -1.25 10.41 -38.19
CA THR A 313 -0.78 9.24 -38.92
C THR A 313 0.72 9.41 -39.04
N GLY A 314 1.45 8.95 -38.02
CA GLY A 314 2.90 8.94 -38.04
C GLY A 314 3.32 8.21 -39.30
N ASN A 315 3.99 8.93 -40.20
CA ASN A 315 4.66 8.33 -41.35
C ASN A 315 5.52 7.19 -40.81
N ALA A 316 5.21 5.97 -41.23
CA ALA A 316 6.05 4.81 -41.02
C ALA A 316 7.36 5.03 -41.78
N THR A 317 8.32 5.68 -41.15
CA THR A 317 9.71 5.73 -41.62
C THR A 317 10.53 4.89 -40.66
N ASP A 318 10.91 3.69 -41.11
CA ASP A 318 12.03 2.83 -40.71
C ASP A 318 12.79 3.20 -39.43
N SER A 319 12.13 3.18 -38.28
CA SER A 319 12.76 2.90 -37.00
C SER A 319 12.27 1.55 -36.51
N ALA A 320 13.19 0.73 -35.98
CA ALA A 320 12.93 -0.58 -35.40
C ALA A 320 11.61 -0.58 -34.60
N PRO A 321 10.84 -1.69 -34.56
CA PRO A 321 9.52 -1.72 -33.94
C PRO A 321 9.66 -1.25 -32.48
N GLU A 322 9.29 0.01 -32.23
CA GLU A 322 9.24 0.54 -30.89
C GLU A 322 8.14 -0.27 -30.19
N TYR A 323 8.51 -1.03 -29.16
CA TYR A 323 7.57 -1.90 -28.46
C TYR A 323 6.50 -1.00 -27.79
N VAL A 324 5.37 -0.82 -28.47
CA VAL A 324 4.26 -0.02 -27.97
C VAL A 324 3.60 -0.80 -26.85
N ASP A 325 3.57 -0.22 -25.64
CA ASP A 325 2.90 -0.81 -24.49
C ASP A 325 1.42 -1.12 -24.83
N PRO A 326 0.95 -2.38 -24.75
CA PRO A 326 -0.43 -2.72 -25.02
C PRO A 326 -1.42 -2.26 -23.94
N LEU A 327 -0.94 -1.85 -22.76
CA LEU A 327 -1.78 -1.53 -21.60
C LEU A 327 -2.77 -0.38 -21.86
N PRO A 328 -2.39 0.77 -22.44
CA PRO A 328 -3.32 1.88 -22.70
C PRO A 328 -4.49 1.45 -23.60
N ALA A 329 -4.21 0.64 -24.63
CA ALA A 329 -5.24 0.13 -25.52
C ALA A 329 -6.17 -0.88 -24.83
N LYS A 330 -5.63 -1.76 -23.98
CA LYS A 330 -6.43 -2.69 -23.15
C LYS A 330 -7.33 -1.94 -22.17
N LEU A 331 -6.82 -0.90 -21.51
CA LEU A 331 -7.59 -0.05 -20.60
C LEU A 331 -8.71 0.67 -21.33
N GLU A 332 -8.44 1.27 -22.50
CA GLU A 332 -9.47 1.93 -23.33
C GLU A 332 -10.57 0.95 -23.73
N LYS A 333 -10.21 -0.25 -24.20
CA LYS A 333 -11.17 -1.30 -24.59
C LYS A 333 -12.04 -1.74 -23.41
N THR A 334 -11.43 -1.94 -22.25
CA THR A 334 -12.13 -2.36 -21.02
C THR A 334 -13.08 -1.27 -20.53
N PHE A 335 -12.62 -0.02 -20.54
CA PHE A 335 -13.43 1.14 -20.17
C PHE A 335 -14.64 1.31 -21.11
N ARG A 336 -14.45 1.18 -22.42
CA ARG A 336 -15.55 1.25 -23.40
C ARG A 336 -16.56 0.12 -23.23
N ALA A 337 -16.09 -1.10 -23.02
CA ALA A 337 -16.96 -2.25 -22.76
C ALA A 337 -17.81 -2.03 -21.50
N ARG A 338 -17.19 -1.53 -20.43
CA ARG A 338 -17.85 -1.18 -19.17
C ARG A 338 -18.90 -0.07 -19.34
N LEU A 339 -18.57 1.01 -20.03
CA LEU A 339 -19.51 2.11 -20.25
C LEU A 339 -20.78 1.63 -20.98
N ARG A 340 -20.61 0.72 -21.96
CA ARG A 340 -21.73 0.11 -22.69
C ARG A 340 -22.58 -0.78 -21.78
N THR A 341 -21.96 -1.63 -20.96
CA THR A 341 -22.71 -2.48 -20.02
C THR A 341 -23.43 -1.66 -18.97
N ASP A 342 -22.78 -0.61 -18.46
CA ASP A 342 -23.32 0.26 -17.42
C ASP A 342 -24.52 1.05 -17.97
N ALA A 343 -24.47 1.54 -19.22
CA ALA A 343 -25.62 2.21 -19.83
C ALA A 343 -26.86 1.31 -19.93
N ILE A 344 -26.70 0.05 -20.37
CA ILE A 344 -27.80 -0.91 -20.47
C ILE A 344 -28.35 -1.25 -19.07
N HIS A 345 -27.47 -1.55 -18.12
CA HIS A 345 -27.86 -1.91 -16.77
C HIS A 345 -28.54 -0.76 -16.03
N CYS A 346 -28.06 0.47 -16.21
CA CYS A 346 -28.68 1.67 -15.64
C CYS A 346 -30.12 1.87 -16.11
N VAL A 347 -30.41 1.70 -17.40
CA VAL A 347 -31.78 1.81 -17.92
C VAL A 347 -32.68 0.72 -17.32
N PHE A 348 -32.19 -0.52 -17.25
CA PHE A 348 -32.93 -1.63 -16.66
C PHE A 348 -33.22 -1.40 -15.17
N VAL A 349 -32.22 -1.01 -14.37
CA VAL A 349 -32.38 -0.72 -12.94
C VAL A 349 -33.32 0.46 -12.71
N ALA A 350 -33.24 1.53 -13.52
CA ALA A 350 -34.14 2.67 -13.41
C ALA A 350 -35.60 2.26 -13.59
N ILE A 351 -35.90 1.48 -14.64
CA ILE A 351 -37.26 1.00 -14.92
C ILE A 351 -37.74 0.04 -13.82
N PHE A 352 -36.87 -0.88 -13.40
CA PHE A 352 -37.20 -1.86 -12.36
C PHE A 352 -37.51 -1.19 -11.02
N VAL A 353 -36.64 -0.29 -10.55
CA VAL A 353 -36.83 0.46 -9.29
C VAL A 353 -38.07 1.34 -9.38
N PHE A 354 -38.30 1.99 -10.52
CA PHE A 354 -39.52 2.77 -10.75
C PHE A 354 -40.77 1.90 -10.61
N ALA A 355 -40.82 0.75 -11.28
CA ALA A 355 -41.95 -0.17 -11.23
C ALA A 355 -42.21 -0.68 -9.80
N VAL A 356 -41.15 -1.08 -9.08
CA VAL A 356 -41.24 -1.54 -7.69
C VAL A 356 -41.75 -0.43 -6.78
N HIS A 357 -41.25 0.80 -6.92
CA HIS A 357 -41.69 1.91 -6.06
C HIS A 357 -43.15 2.34 -6.35
N VAL A 358 -43.57 2.36 -7.63
CA VAL A 358 -44.96 2.68 -8.02
C VAL A 358 -45.95 1.61 -7.56
N SER A 359 -45.52 0.35 -7.40
CA SER A 359 -46.39 -0.78 -7.03
C SER A 359 -47.05 -0.70 -5.64
N THR A 360 -46.93 0.42 -4.92
CA THR A 360 -47.48 0.69 -3.57
C THR A 360 -46.98 -0.25 -2.46
N MET A 361 -46.04 -1.17 -2.78
CA MET A 361 -45.44 -2.12 -1.84
C MET A 361 -44.90 -1.42 -0.58
N PHE A 362 -44.23 -0.28 -0.73
CA PHE A 362 -43.65 0.50 0.36
C PHE A 362 -44.66 1.32 1.17
N SER A 363 -45.94 1.35 0.78
CA SER A 363 -47.02 1.96 1.57
C SER A 363 -47.94 0.91 2.19
N ALA A 364 -48.26 -0.16 1.45
CA ALA A 364 -49.21 -1.17 1.89
C ALA A 364 -48.66 -2.15 2.92
N LEU A 365 -47.35 -2.46 2.88
CA LEU A 365 -46.71 -3.46 3.75
C LEU A 365 -45.98 -2.86 4.96
N GLN A 366 -46.02 -1.53 5.14
CA GLN A 366 -45.42 -0.90 6.32
C GLN A 366 -46.31 -1.12 7.56
N PRO A 367 -45.73 -1.32 8.76
CA PRO A 367 -44.30 -1.30 9.10
C PRO A 367 -43.58 -2.66 8.99
N TYR A 368 -44.28 -3.74 8.66
CA TYR A 368 -43.73 -5.10 8.67
C TYR A 368 -42.61 -5.29 7.63
N LEU A 369 -42.71 -4.64 6.47
CA LEU A 369 -41.69 -4.68 5.43
C LEU A 369 -40.36 -4.11 5.93
N GLU A 370 -40.38 -2.99 6.64
CA GLU A 370 -39.18 -2.38 7.19
C GLU A 370 -38.49 -3.33 8.18
N MET A 371 -39.24 -3.91 9.12
CA MET A 371 -38.69 -4.87 10.09
C MET A 371 -38.08 -6.10 9.40
N LEU A 372 -38.74 -6.63 8.36
CA LEU A 372 -38.25 -7.76 7.57
C LEU A 372 -36.96 -7.41 6.82
N LEU A 373 -36.90 -6.25 6.16
CA LEU A 373 -35.72 -5.80 5.41
C LEU A 373 -34.51 -5.57 6.33
N HIS A 374 -34.74 -5.00 7.52
CA HIS A 374 -33.69 -4.84 8.52
C HIS A 374 -33.16 -6.19 9.02
N GLY A 375 -34.05 -7.10 9.42
CA GLY A 375 -33.66 -8.42 9.89
C GLY A 375 -32.92 -9.24 8.82
N THR A 376 -33.44 -9.22 7.59
CA THR A 376 -32.80 -9.92 6.46
C THR A 376 -31.43 -9.34 6.12
N ALA A 377 -31.27 -8.01 6.09
CA ALA A 377 -29.97 -7.38 5.83
C ALA A 377 -28.93 -7.70 6.91
N VAL A 378 -29.31 -7.68 8.19
CA VAL A 378 -28.40 -8.02 9.31
C VAL A 378 -27.97 -9.49 9.25
N VAL A 379 -28.92 -10.42 9.08
CA VAL A 379 -28.61 -11.86 9.00
C VAL A 379 -27.76 -12.17 7.78
N TRP A 380 -28.11 -11.60 6.61
CA TRP A 380 -27.35 -11.79 5.37
C TRP A 380 -25.92 -11.24 5.50
N GLY A 381 -25.77 -10.03 6.02
CA GLY A 381 -24.47 -9.41 6.24
C GLY A 381 -23.61 -10.16 7.26
N LEU A 382 -24.21 -10.69 8.33
CA LEU A 382 -23.50 -11.51 9.32
C LEU A 382 -22.98 -12.82 8.71
N LEU A 383 -23.75 -13.48 7.85
CA LEU A 383 -23.28 -14.67 7.14
C LEU A 383 -22.16 -14.32 6.15
N LEU A 384 -22.33 -13.24 5.39
CA LEU A 384 -21.47 -12.89 4.28
C LEU A 384 -20.15 -12.21 4.68
N HIS A 385 -20.21 -11.24 5.60
CA HIS A 385 -19.07 -10.38 5.95
C HIS A 385 -18.44 -10.79 7.28
N TYR A 386 -19.10 -11.58 8.12
CA TYR A 386 -18.50 -12.08 9.36
C TYR A 386 -18.19 -13.58 9.31
N CYS A 387 -19.19 -14.45 9.06
CA CYS A 387 -19.00 -15.90 9.13
C CYS A 387 -18.10 -16.41 8.00
N LEU A 388 -18.44 -16.11 6.75
CA LEU A 388 -17.73 -16.67 5.59
C LEU A 388 -16.24 -16.26 5.53
N PRO A 389 -15.85 -14.99 5.79
CA PRO A 389 -14.44 -14.61 5.82
C PRO A 389 -13.69 -15.28 6.97
N GLN A 390 -14.30 -15.39 8.16
CA GLN A 390 -13.66 -16.05 9.31
C GLN A 390 -13.39 -17.54 9.06
N LEU A 391 -14.29 -18.25 8.37
CA LEU A 391 -14.09 -19.65 7.99
C LEU A 391 -12.96 -19.86 6.96
N ARG A 392 -12.63 -18.82 6.19
CA ARG A 392 -11.59 -18.83 5.15
C ARG A 392 -10.22 -18.34 5.63
N LYS A 393 -10.18 -17.55 6.70
CA LYS A 393 -8.92 -17.06 7.28
C LYS A 393 -7.99 -18.21 7.61
N GLN A 394 -6.68 -17.97 7.53
CA GLN A 394 -5.66 -18.97 7.87
C GLN A 394 -5.85 -19.50 9.31
N LEU A 395 -6.15 -18.61 10.26
CA LEU A 395 -6.41 -18.94 11.66
C LEU A 395 -7.81 -18.45 12.07
N PRO A 396 -8.87 -19.24 11.84
CA PRO A 396 -10.24 -18.88 12.21
C PRO A 396 -10.38 -18.53 13.69
N TRP A 397 -10.95 -17.35 13.98
CA TRP A 397 -11.08 -16.76 15.33
C TRP A 397 -9.78 -16.70 16.15
N LEU A 398 -8.62 -16.87 15.50
CA LEU A 398 -7.31 -17.03 16.17
C LEU A 398 -7.31 -18.18 17.19
N CYS A 399 -8.16 -19.19 16.98
CA CYS A 399 -8.29 -20.36 17.86
C CYS A 399 -8.05 -21.67 17.10
N CYS A 400 -8.46 -21.75 15.83
CA CYS A 400 -8.22 -22.92 14.99
C CYS A 400 -6.85 -22.82 14.32
N SER A 401 -6.16 -23.95 14.14
CA SER A 401 -4.81 -23.98 13.57
C SER A 401 -4.75 -23.90 12.04
N HIS A 402 -5.87 -24.15 11.34
CA HIS A 402 -5.94 -24.10 9.87
C HIS A 402 -7.33 -23.65 9.40
N PRO A 403 -7.45 -23.20 8.14
CA PRO A 403 -8.74 -22.79 7.57
C PRO A 403 -9.72 -23.96 7.52
N ILE A 404 -10.99 -23.66 7.80
CA ILE A 404 -12.11 -24.61 7.68
C ILE A 404 -12.48 -24.78 6.20
N LEU A 405 -12.56 -23.67 5.46
CA LEU A 405 -12.78 -23.66 4.02
C LEU A 405 -11.43 -23.62 3.28
N LYS A 406 -10.87 -24.81 3.05
CA LYS A 406 -9.55 -24.96 2.40
C LYS A 406 -9.64 -24.71 0.89
N SER A 407 -8.64 -24.00 0.36
CA SER A 407 -8.40 -23.91 -1.08
C SER A 407 -7.83 -25.22 -1.63
N SER A 408 -7.93 -25.41 -2.95
CA SER A 408 -7.42 -26.66 -3.58
C SER A 408 -5.90 -26.76 -3.53
N GLU A 409 -5.25 -25.59 -3.47
CA GLU A 409 -3.81 -25.38 -3.46
C GLU A 409 -3.20 -25.49 -2.05
N HIS A 410 -4.03 -25.65 -1.01
CA HIS A 410 -3.60 -25.60 0.39
C HIS A 410 -2.59 -26.71 0.77
N GLN A 411 -2.55 -27.83 0.05
CA GLN A 411 -1.60 -28.93 0.30
C GLN A 411 -0.46 -29.02 -0.73
N GLN A 412 -0.47 -28.20 -1.79
CA GLN A 412 0.53 -28.27 -2.87
C GLN A 412 1.80 -27.47 -2.55
N PHE A 413 2.98 -28.08 -2.56
CA PHE A 413 4.23 -27.35 -2.26
C PHE A 413 4.50 -26.23 -3.28
N GLU A 414 4.39 -26.52 -4.58
CA GLU A 414 4.44 -25.53 -5.66
C GLU A 414 3.18 -25.65 -6.52
N VAL A 415 2.55 -24.51 -6.81
CA VAL A 415 1.37 -24.45 -7.68
C VAL A 415 1.80 -24.13 -9.11
N ARG A 416 1.47 -25.03 -10.05
CA ARG A 416 1.80 -24.87 -11.48
C ARG A 416 0.61 -24.42 -12.34
N GLU A 417 -0.61 -24.53 -11.81
CA GLU A 417 -1.86 -24.18 -12.49
C GLU A 417 -2.46 -22.91 -11.88
N PRO A 418 -3.25 -22.12 -12.64
CA PRO A 418 -4.01 -21.02 -12.06
C PRO A 418 -5.00 -21.52 -10.99
N ALA A 419 -5.19 -20.72 -9.93
CA ALA A 419 -6.00 -21.10 -8.78
C ALA A 419 -7.45 -21.42 -9.16
N ARG A 420 -7.94 -22.60 -8.76
CA ARG A 420 -9.28 -23.10 -9.13
C ARG A 420 -10.37 -22.37 -8.35
N VAL A 421 -11.50 -22.10 -9.02
CA VAL A 421 -12.65 -21.44 -8.37
C VAL A 421 -13.48 -22.45 -7.58
N MET A 422 -13.50 -22.30 -6.26
CA MET A 422 -14.18 -23.19 -5.33
C MET A 422 -15.69 -22.91 -5.25
N TRP A 423 -16.48 -23.87 -4.73
CA TRP A 423 -17.94 -23.72 -4.63
C TRP A 423 -18.36 -22.58 -3.69
N PHE A 424 -17.63 -22.36 -2.59
CA PHE A 424 -17.92 -21.30 -1.63
C PHE A 424 -17.58 -19.92 -2.18
N GLU A 425 -16.62 -19.80 -3.10
CA GLU A 425 -16.32 -18.55 -3.80
C GLU A 425 -17.46 -18.17 -4.75
N LYS A 426 -18.02 -19.16 -5.47
CA LYS A 426 -19.22 -18.96 -6.29
C LYS A 426 -20.41 -18.52 -5.45
N LEU A 427 -20.62 -19.16 -4.29
CA LEU A 427 -21.67 -18.78 -3.34
C LEU A 427 -21.47 -17.33 -2.86
N GLN A 428 -20.25 -16.94 -2.51
CA GLN A 428 -19.92 -15.58 -2.07
C GLN A 428 -20.27 -14.53 -3.12
N VAL A 429 -19.92 -14.78 -4.39
CA VAL A 429 -20.23 -13.85 -5.50
C VAL A 429 -21.74 -13.69 -5.68
N TRP A 430 -22.50 -14.78 -5.62
CA TRP A 430 -23.97 -14.72 -5.67
C TRP A 430 -24.57 -13.97 -4.48
N MET A 431 -24.03 -14.18 -3.28
CA MET A 431 -24.46 -13.47 -2.09
C MET A 431 -24.17 -11.96 -2.18
N TRP A 432 -23.01 -11.56 -2.70
CA TRP A 432 -22.67 -10.15 -2.98
C TRP A 432 -23.61 -9.54 -4.02
N PHE A 433 -23.94 -10.29 -5.07
CA PHE A 433 -24.85 -9.83 -6.10
C PHE A 433 -26.25 -9.55 -5.55
N ILE A 434 -26.79 -10.45 -4.72
CA ILE A 434 -28.10 -10.28 -4.07
C ILE A 434 -28.06 -9.12 -3.07
N GLU A 435 -27.01 -9.02 -2.26
CA GLU A 435 -26.88 -7.96 -1.27
C GLU A 435 -26.86 -6.56 -1.92
N LYS A 436 -26.00 -6.36 -2.93
CA LYS A 436 -25.82 -5.05 -3.58
C LYS A 436 -27.00 -4.65 -4.47
N ASN A 437 -27.59 -5.60 -5.20
CA ASN A 437 -28.61 -5.26 -6.21
C ASN A 437 -30.06 -5.40 -5.73
N LEU A 438 -30.30 -6.14 -4.63
CA LEU A 438 -31.66 -6.39 -4.13
C LEU A 438 -31.85 -5.88 -2.70
N ILE A 439 -31.08 -6.38 -1.73
CA ILE A 439 -31.33 -6.13 -0.29
C ILE A 439 -31.16 -4.65 0.06
N TYR A 440 -29.98 -4.05 -0.18
CA TYR A 440 -29.73 -2.66 0.17
C TYR A 440 -30.58 -1.65 -0.62
N PRO A 441 -30.78 -1.80 -1.95
CA PRO A 441 -31.68 -0.93 -2.68
C PRO A 441 -33.11 -0.96 -2.12
N LEU A 442 -33.67 -2.12 -1.79
CA LEU A 442 -35.00 -2.22 -1.20
C LEU A 442 -35.07 -1.60 0.20
N LEU A 443 -34.05 -1.83 1.04
CA LEU A 443 -33.95 -1.24 2.37
C LEU A 443 -33.95 0.30 2.30
N PHE A 444 -33.12 0.89 1.46
CA PHE A 444 -33.02 2.35 1.35
C PHE A 444 -34.21 2.98 0.64
N LEU A 445 -34.84 2.29 -0.32
CA LEU A 445 -36.11 2.73 -0.89
C LEU A 445 -37.21 2.78 0.18
N SER A 446 -37.33 1.73 0.99
CA SER A 446 -38.25 1.70 2.14
C SER A 446 -37.98 2.85 3.12
N ALA A 447 -36.70 3.09 3.44
CA ALA A 447 -36.28 4.17 4.33
C ALA A 447 -36.60 5.56 3.74
N LEU A 448 -36.41 5.76 2.44
CA LEU A 448 -36.71 7.00 1.73
C LEU A 448 -38.22 7.28 1.74
N SER A 449 -39.06 6.30 1.40
CA SER A 449 -40.52 6.47 1.37
C SER A 449 -41.08 6.82 2.76
N THR A 450 -40.52 6.23 3.82
CA THR A 450 -40.97 6.44 5.21
C THR A 450 -40.44 7.74 5.80
N SER A 451 -39.19 8.11 5.54
CA SER A 451 -38.54 9.29 6.15
C SER A 451 -38.92 10.62 5.47
N THR A 452 -39.40 10.59 4.22
CA THR A 452 -39.71 11.79 3.42
C THR A 452 -40.68 12.78 4.08
N PRO A 453 -41.87 12.38 4.58
CA PRO A 453 -42.82 13.33 5.17
C PRO A 453 -42.23 14.06 6.39
N ASP A 454 -41.50 13.36 7.26
CA ASP A 454 -40.88 13.93 8.45
C ASP A 454 -39.74 14.90 8.12
N ILE A 455 -38.92 14.56 7.12
CA ILE A 455 -37.82 15.42 6.66
C ILE A 455 -38.37 16.74 6.11
N ILE A 456 -39.43 16.70 5.32
CA ILE A 456 -40.04 17.91 4.75
C ILE A 456 -40.68 18.77 5.84
N GLY A 457 -41.36 18.14 6.81
CA GLY A 457 -41.96 18.85 7.94
C GLY A 457 -40.94 19.63 8.78
N ARG A 458 -39.70 19.14 8.90
CA ARG A 458 -38.63 19.77 9.71
C ARG A 458 -37.76 20.77 8.92
N PHE A 459 -37.36 20.43 7.70
CA PHE A 459 -36.39 21.20 6.91
C PHE A 459 -37.03 22.06 5.81
N GLY A 460 -38.36 22.02 5.67
CA GLY A 460 -39.09 22.63 4.56
C GLY A 460 -38.85 21.90 3.22
N VAL A 461 -39.53 22.34 2.17
CA VAL A 461 -39.45 21.66 0.85
C VAL A 461 -38.04 21.72 0.26
N ALA A 462 -37.43 22.91 0.17
CA ALA A 462 -36.10 23.05 -0.43
C ALA A 462 -34.99 22.40 0.41
N GLY A 463 -35.00 22.59 1.73
CA GLY A 463 -34.02 21.97 2.63
C GLY A 463 -34.19 20.46 2.72
N GLY A 464 -35.44 19.98 2.79
CA GLY A 464 -35.78 18.57 2.82
C GLY A 464 -35.34 17.83 1.55
N CYS A 465 -35.53 18.41 0.36
CA CYS A 465 -35.02 17.84 -0.90
C CYS A 465 -33.50 17.63 -0.86
N LEU A 466 -32.75 18.63 -0.39
CA LEU A 466 -31.29 18.54 -0.32
C LEU A 466 -30.84 17.44 0.65
N VAL A 467 -31.43 17.38 1.84
CA VAL A 467 -31.15 16.36 2.85
C VAL A 467 -31.48 14.96 2.32
N LEU A 468 -32.63 14.80 1.66
CA LEU A 468 -33.06 13.53 1.06
C LEU A 468 -32.07 13.05 -0.01
N VAL A 469 -31.67 13.93 -0.93
CA VAL A 469 -30.72 13.61 -2.01
C VAL A 469 -29.35 13.23 -1.43
N VAL A 470 -28.82 14.04 -0.51
CA VAL A 470 -27.48 13.79 0.07
C VAL A 470 -27.47 12.52 0.91
N CYS A 471 -28.46 12.32 1.79
CA CYS A 471 -28.52 11.11 2.62
C CYS A 471 -28.78 9.87 1.76
N GLY A 472 -29.69 9.94 0.79
CA GLY A 472 -29.95 8.84 -0.15
C GLY A 472 -28.72 8.47 -0.96
N LEU A 473 -28.00 9.46 -1.49
CA LEU A 473 -26.78 9.27 -2.28
C LEU A 473 -25.66 8.68 -1.42
N LYS A 474 -25.43 9.20 -0.20
CA LYS A 474 -24.47 8.62 0.75
C LYS A 474 -24.79 7.15 1.03
N CYS A 475 -26.02 6.82 1.41
CA CYS A 475 -26.40 5.48 1.85
C CYS A 475 -26.32 4.45 0.70
N LEU A 476 -26.87 4.78 -0.47
CA LEU A 476 -26.87 3.89 -1.62
C LEU A 476 -25.49 3.75 -2.26
N ARG A 477 -24.76 4.86 -2.49
CA ARG A 477 -23.43 4.82 -3.12
C ARG A 477 -22.42 4.08 -2.23
N SER A 478 -22.45 4.29 -0.92
CA SER A 478 -21.59 3.53 0.01
C SER A 478 -21.90 2.04 -0.01
N ALA A 479 -23.17 1.63 -0.02
CA ALA A 479 -23.56 0.22 -0.10
C ALA A 479 -23.11 -0.45 -1.40
N PHE A 480 -23.11 0.26 -2.53
CA PHE A 480 -22.58 -0.25 -3.79
C PHE A 480 -21.04 -0.38 -3.78
N ASN A 481 -20.35 0.59 -3.19
CA ASN A 481 -18.89 0.60 -3.09
C ASN A 481 -18.39 -0.50 -2.13
N ASP A 482 -18.71 -0.37 -0.85
CA ASP A 482 -18.27 -1.26 0.22
C ASP A 482 -19.43 -1.58 1.20
N PRO A 483 -20.08 -2.75 1.04
CA PRO A 483 -21.15 -3.18 1.92
C PRO A 483 -20.66 -3.79 3.25
N SER A 484 -19.35 -4.02 3.42
CA SER A 484 -18.82 -4.87 4.49
C SER A 484 -19.19 -4.40 5.90
N GLN A 485 -19.31 -3.08 6.11
CA GLN A 485 -19.62 -2.48 7.42
C GLN A 485 -21.12 -2.15 7.58
N HIS A 486 -21.91 -2.18 6.51
CA HIS A 486 -23.29 -1.70 6.52
C HIS A 486 -24.20 -2.50 7.46
N PHE A 487 -24.02 -3.81 7.57
CA PHE A 487 -24.84 -4.65 8.45
C PHE A 487 -24.62 -4.34 9.93
N LEU A 488 -23.38 -4.03 10.35
CA LEU A 488 -23.05 -3.62 11.71
C LEU A 488 -23.62 -2.24 12.02
N VAL A 489 -23.50 -1.30 11.08
CA VAL A 489 -24.08 0.04 11.22
C VAL A 489 -25.59 -0.04 11.31
N LEU A 490 -26.24 -0.89 10.51
CA LEU A 490 -27.69 -1.10 10.54
C LEU A 490 -28.14 -1.70 11.88
N LEU A 491 -27.44 -2.73 12.36
CA LEU A 491 -27.73 -3.35 13.66
C LEU A 491 -27.57 -2.34 14.80
N PHE A 492 -26.48 -1.57 14.81
CA PHE A 492 -26.25 -0.54 15.82
C PHE A 492 -27.31 0.56 15.76
N THR A 493 -27.61 1.08 14.57
CA THR A 493 -28.61 2.16 14.39
C THR A 493 -29.99 1.70 14.87
N THR A 494 -30.42 0.50 14.49
CA THR A 494 -31.73 -0.03 14.89
C THR A 494 -31.82 -0.27 16.39
N LEU A 495 -30.83 -0.91 17.01
CA LEU A 495 -30.83 -1.17 18.45
C LEU A 495 -30.75 0.12 19.26
N PHE A 496 -29.81 1.00 18.93
CA PHE A 496 -29.57 2.24 19.64
C PHE A 496 -30.78 3.16 19.60
N PHE A 497 -31.36 3.41 18.43
CA PHE A 497 -32.50 4.33 18.32
C PHE A 497 -33.84 3.70 18.69
N SER A 498 -33.99 2.37 18.66
CA SER A 498 -35.25 1.74 19.08
C SER A 498 -35.33 1.54 20.58
N TYR A 499 -34.24 1.10 21.22
CA TYR A 499 -34.26 0.66 22.63
C TYR A 499 -33.50 1.60 23.59
N ASP A 500 -32.29 2.03 23.24
CA ASP A 500 -31.40 2.73 24.20
C ASP A 500 -31.63 4.25 24.24
N TYR A 501 -31.79 4.87 23.08
CA TYR A 501 -31.86 6.32 22.95
C TYR A 501 -33.28 6.85 23.23
N ARG A 502 -33.41 7.58 24.35
CA ARG A 502 -34.67 8.20 24.81
C ARG A 502 -34.84 9.67 24.38
N GLY A 503 -33.85 10.25 23.69
CA GLY A 503 -33.88 11.64 23.24
C GLY A 503 -34.73 11.87 21.97
N PRO A 504 -34.73 13.11 21.43
CA PRO A 504 -35.43 13.43 20.19
C PRO A 504 -34.83 12.66 19.00
N LYS A 505 -35.64 11.79 18.39
CA LYS A 505 -35.21 10.97 17.25
C LYS A 505 -35.34 11.76 15.95
N GLU A 506 -34.33 11.64 15.09
CA GLU A 506 -34.43 12.03 13.68
C GLU A 506 -35.02 10.87 12.86
N PRO A 507 -35.50 11.12 11.63
CA PRO A 507 -35.91 10.06 10.71
C PRO A 507 -34.78 9.05 10.48
N PHE A 508 -35.14 7.78 10.24
CA PHE A 508 -34.18 6.68 10.12
C PHE A 508 -33.04 6.98 9.13
N LEU A 509 -33.35 7.61 7.99
CA LEU A 509 -32.35 7.96 6.98
C LEU A 509 -31.24 8.90 7.51
N ILE A 510 -31.61 9.89 8.35
CA ILE A 510 -30.65 10.82 8.97
C ILE A 510 -29.87 10.11 10.08
N ASN A 511 -30.55 9.30 10.90
CA ASN A 511 -29.91 8.49 11.93
C ASN A 511 -28.85 7.56 11.34
N TYR A 512 -29.18 6.87 10.26
CA TYR A 512 -28.28 5.96 9.56
C TYR A 512 -27.10 6.71 8.92
N PHE A 513 -27.35 7.87 8.30
CA PHE A 513 -26.27 8.74 7.78
C PHE A 513 -25.29 9.15 8.89
N CYS A 514 -25.79 9.62 10.03
CA CYS A 514 -24.95 9.98 11.17
C CYS A 514 -24.20 8.76 11.73
N CYS A 515 -24.86 7.62 11.85
CA CYS A 515 -24.23 6.39 12.36
C CYS A 515 -23.15 5.86 11.42
N LEU A 516 -23.31 5.96 10.09
CA LEU A 516 -22.25 5.62 9.13
C LEU A 516 -20.98 6.46 9.40
N PHE A 517 -21.13 7.76 9.64
CA PHE A 517 -20.00 8.64 9.94
C PHE A 517 -19.38 8.36 11.32
N VAL A 518 -20.21 8.20 12.37
CA VAL A 518 -19.69 7.92 13.71
C VAL A 518 -19.01 6.55 13.76
N PHE A 519 -19.60 5.52 13.14
CA PHE A 519 -19.06 4.17 13.15
C PHE A 519 -17.71 4.08 12.47
N SER A 520 -17.51 4.74 11.31
CA SER A 520 -16.21 4.73 10.63
C SER A 520 -15.10 5.35 11.49
N LYS A 521 -15.41 6.45 12.20
CA LYS A 521 -14.45 7.14 13.09
C LYS A 521 -14.19 6.35 14.38
N VAL A 522 -15.21 5.71 14.93
CA VAL A 522 -15.05 4.82 16.09
C VAL A 522 -14.24 3.58 15.73
N TYR A 523 -14.48 2.99 14.56
CA TYR A 523 -13.71 1.84 14.07
C TYR A 523 -12.24 2.21 13.87
N GLU A 524 -11.94 3.37 13.27
CA GLU A 524 -10.57 3.87 13.15
C GLU A 524 -9.92 4.12 14.52
N LEU A 525 -10.66 4.67 15.49
CA LEU A 525 -10.19 4.85 16.87
C LEU A 525 -9.85 3.50 17.53
N LEU A 526 -10.69 2.48 17.35
CA LEU A 526 -10.46 1.14 17.89
C LEU A 526 -9.19 0.52 17.29
N LEU A 527 -8.97 0.66 15.99
CA LEU A 527 -7.74 0.19 15.33
C LEU A 527 -6.49 0.91 15.88
N LYS A 528 -6.55 2.23 16.08
CA LYS A 528 -5.44 3.00 16.66
C LYS A 528 -5.16 2.58 18.10
N ILE A 529 -6.20 2.42 18.92
CA ILE A 529 -6.05 1.97 20.32
C ILE A 529 -5.46 0.56 20.35
N SER A 530 -5.95 -0.35 19.50
CA SER A 530 -5.41 -1.71 19.39
C SER A 530 -3.92 -1.69 19.03
N PHE A 531 -3.53 -0.87 18.06
CA PHE A 531 -2.13 -0.70 17.66
C PHE A 531 -1.27 -0.14 18.81
N ILE A 532 -1.73 0.92 19.48
CA ILE A 532 -1.04 1.53 20.63
C ILE A 532 -0.82 0.50 21.75
N ILE A 533 -1.87 -0.24 22.12
CA ILE A 533 -1.80 -1.25 23.18
C ILE A 533 -0.83 -2.36 22.80
N THR A 534 -0.89 -2.82 21.55
CA THR A 534 0.00 -3.86 21.03
C THR A 534 1.45 -3.42 21.06
N TYR A 535 1.73 -2.21 20.59
CA TYR A 535 3.06 -1.62 20.49
C TYR A 535 3.71 -1.33 21.86
N ILE A 536 2.94 -0.88 22.85
CA ILE A 536 3.44 -0.53 24.20
C ILE A 536 3.63 -1.78 25.07
N ALA A 537 3.23 -2.96 24.62
CA ALA A 537 3.21 -4.12 25.48
C ALA A 537 4.60 -4.63 25.87
N PRO A 538 4.83 -4.91 27.17
CA PRO A 538 6.16 -5.18 27.69
C PRO A 538 6.78 -6.51 27.20
N TRP A 539 5.97 -7.45 26.70
CA TRP A 539 6.44 -8.74 26.18
C TRP A 539 6.76 -8.74 24.68
N GLN A 540 6.36 -7.73 23.91
CA GLN A 540 6.67 -7.60 22.47
C GLN A 540 7.93 -6.76 22.21
N ILE A 541 8.33 -5.93 23.18
CA ILE A 541 9.50 -5.07 23.03
C ILE A 541 10.74 -5.91 23.27
N THR A 542 11.54 -6.11 22.23
CA THR A 542 12.92 -6.51 22.41
C THR A 542 13.60 -5.37 23.19
N TRP A 543 14.02 -5.63 24.43
CA TRP A 543 14.70 -4.67 25.31
C TRP A 543 16.11 -4.34 24.79
N GLY A 544 16.25 -4.06 23.49
CA GLY A 544 17.52 -3.87 22.81
C GLY A 544 18.18 -2.52 23.09
N SER A 545 17.48 -1.57 23.73
CA SER A 545 18.06 -0.28 24.10
C SER A 545 17.57 0.21 25.47
N ALA A 546 18.49 0.79 26.25
CA ALA A 546 18.19 1.39 27.55
C ALA A 546 17.15 2.53 27.46
N PHE A 547 17.06 3.21 26.31
CA PHE A 547 16.08 4.27 26.10
C PHE A 547 14.63 3.72 26.11
N HIS A 548 14.38 2.56 25.50
CA HIS A 548 13.05 1.95 25.52
C HIS A 548 12.64 1.53 26.93
N ALA A 549 13.61 1.07 27.74
CA ALA A 549 13.39 0.71 29.13
C ALA A 549 12.94 1.89 30.00
N PHE A 550 13.48 3.08 29.76
CA PHE A 550 13.08 4.30 30.47
C PHE A 550 11.82 4.96 29.90
N ALA A 551 11.65 5.00 28.58
CA ALA A 551 10.54 5.69 27.94
C ALA A 551 9.17 5.07 28.27
N GLN A 552 9.12 3.77 28.56
CA GLN A 552 7.88 3.05 28.78
C GLN A 552 7.18 3.41 30.12
N PRO A 553 7.87 3.45 31.28
CA PRO A 553 7.29 4.03 32.50
C PRO A 553 6.82 5.48 32.34
N PHE A 554 7.56 6.30 31.59
CA PHE A 554 7.20 7.69 31.33
C PHE A 554 5.99 7.86 30.37
N SER A 555 5.63 6.81 29.63
CA SER A 555 4.42 6.81 28.81
C SER A 555 3.13 6.71 29.64
N VAL A 556 3.19 6.18 30.87
CA VAL A 556 2.02 5.98 31.74
C VAL A 556 1.35 7.31 32.13
N PRO A 557 2.07 8.34 32.61
CA PRO A 557 1.49 9.67 32.80
C PRO A 557 0.97 10.32 31.51
N HIS A 558 1.56 9.98 30.35
CA HIS A 558 1.17 10.50 29.04
C HIS A 558 -0.06 9.77 28.44
N SER A 559 -0.54 8.70 29.07
CA SER A 559 -1.67 7.89 28.55
C SER A 559 -2.94 8.70 28.28
N ALA A 560 -3.28 9.67 29.14
CA ALA A 560 -4.43 10.55 28.93
C ALA A 560 -4.25 11.45 27.69
N MET A 561 -3.06 12.03 27.51
CA MET A 561 -2.74 12.85 26.34
C MET A 561 -2.74 12.01 25.06
N LEU A 562 -2.22 10.79 25.13
CA LEU A 562 -2.21 9.85 24.01
C LEU A 562 -3.64 9.45 23.60
N PHE A 563 -4.54 9.21 24.56
CA PHE A 563 -5.94 8.90 24.28
C PHE A 563 -6.66 10.09 23.61
N VAL A 564 -6.46 11.31 24.11
CA VAL A 564 -6.99 12.53 23.48
C VAL A 564 -6.44 12.71 22.07
N GLN A 565 -5.13 12.49 21.89
CA GLN A 565 -4.49 12.51 20.57
C GLN A 565 -5.06 11.44 19.64
N ALA A 566 -5.32 10.23 20.12
CA ALA A 566 -5.93 9.16 19.35
C ALA A 566 -7.36 9.52 18.91
N ILE A 567 -8.15 10.17 19.78
CA ILE A 567 -9.48 10.68 19.43
C ILE A 567 -9.39 11.77 18.36
N ILE A 568 -8.55 12.79 18.56
CA ILE A 568 -8.35 13.88 17.58
C ILE A 568 -7.87 13.30 16.25
N SER A 569 -6.95 12.34 16.33
CA SER A 569 -6.39 11.64 15.19
C SER A 569 -7.43 10.82 14.44
N ALA A 570 -8.34 10.12 15.13
CA ALA A 570 -9.44 9.39 14.48
C ALA A 570 -10.46 10.33 13.83
N ILE A 571 -10.81 11.45 14.49
CA ILE A 571 -11.73 12.46 13.91
C ILE A 571 -11.16 13.00 12.60
N LEU A 572 -9.88 13.40 12.60
CA LEU A 572 -9.17 13.95 11.45
C LEU A 572 -8.55 12.90 10.52
N SER A 573 -8.75 11.61 10.80
CA SER A 573 -8.08 10.49 10.12
C SER A 573 -6.57 10.69 9.88
N THR A 574 -5.85 11.23 10.88
CA THR A 574 -4.40 11.45 10.81
C THR A 574 -3.63 10.21 11.26
N PRO A 575 -2.42 9.95 10.74
CA PRO A 575 -1.57 8.88 11.29
C PRO A 575 -0.93 9.30 12.62
N LEU A 576 -0.63 8.31 13.47
CA LEU A 576 0.16 8.47 14.68
C LEU A 576 1.61 8.10 14.38
N SER A 577 2.56 8.97 14.72
CA SER A 577 3.98 8.70 14.56
C SER A 577 4.66 8.49 15.92
N PRO A 578 5.34 7.36 16.15
CA PRO A 578 6.12 7.15 17.37
C PRO A 578 7.35 8.05 17.37
N VAL A 579 7.61 8.71 18.49
CA VAL A 579 8.77 9.59 18.65
C VAL A 579 10.01 8.73 18.79
N LEU A 580 10.94 8.76 17.83
CA LEU A 580 12.19 7.99 17.87
C LEU A 580 11.96 6.48 18.10
N GLY A 581 10.84 5.93 17.62
CA GLY A 581 10.46 4.54 17.88
C GLY A 581 10.09 4.22 19.33
N SER A 582 9.86 5.22 20.18
CA SER A 582 9.47 5.04 21.59
C SER A 582 7.96 4.82 21.77
N ALA A 583 7.55 4.55 23.03
CA ALA A 583 6.15 4.41 23.44
C ALA A 583 5.34 5.73 23.44
N ILE A 584 5.95 6.86 23.06
CA ILE A 584 5.29 8.17 22.98
C ILE A 584 4.92 8.43 21.53
N PHE A 585 3.62 8.68 21.28
CA PHE A 585 3.08 8.98 19.96
C PHE A 585 2.76 10.47 19.82
N PHE A 586 2.98 11.03 18.63
CA PHE A 586 2.42 12.31 18.22
C PHE A 586 1.49 12.16 17.03
N THR A 587 0.51 13.06 16.92
CA THR A 587 -0.36 13.16 15.75
C THR A 587 0.42 13.78 14.60
N SER A 588 0.52 13.09 13.48
CA SER A 588 1.04 13.66 12.22
C SER A 588 -0.01 14.58 11.60
N TYR A 589 0.42 15.35 10.59
CA TYR A 589 -0.48 16.05 9.66
C TYR A 589 -1.45 15.09 8.95
N VAL A 590 -2.59 15.62 8.50
CA VAL A 590 -3.63 14.89 7.73
C VAL A 590 -3.07 14.42 6.38
N ARG A 591 -3.40 13.19 5.98
CA ARG A 591 -2.92 12.60 4.72
C ARG A 591 -4.10 12.02 3.93
N PRO A 592 -4.13 12.20 2.59
CA PRO A 592 -5.06 11.48 1.74
C PRO A 592 -4.74 9.99 1.79
N VAL A 593 -5.69 9.16 1.37
CA VAL A 593 -5.53 7.69 1.35
C VAL A 593 -4.29 7.32 0.54
N LYS A 594 -4.11 7.88 -0.67
CA LYS A 594 -2.84 7.78 -1.42
C LYS A 594 -1.77 8.63 -0.73
N PHE A 595 -1.07 8.05 0.25
CA PHE A 595 -0.02 8.74 0.98
C PHE A 595 1.30 8.90 0.18
N TRP A 596 1.60 8.00 -0.75
CA TRP A 596 2.89 7.99 -1.44
C TRP A 596 2.84 8.76 -2.76
N GLU A 597 3.29 10.02 -2.70
CA GLU A 597 3.18 10.97 -3.81
C GLU A 597 4.18 10.73 -4.96
N ARG A 598 5.33 10.10 -4.69
CA ARG A 598 6.37 9.90 -5.71
C ARG A 598 6.19 8.59 -6.46
N ASP A 599 5.74 8.73 -7.71
CA ASP A 599 5.76 7.63 -8.67
C ASP A 599 7.19 7.45 -9.17
N TYR A 600 7.81 6.32 -8.81
CA TYR A 600 9.12 5.95 -9.33
C TYR A 600 8.93 5.33 -10.71
N ASN A 601 9.09 6.14 -11.76
CA ASN A 601 9.14 5.64 -13.12
C ASN A 601 10.54 5.04 -13.36
N THR A 602 10.66 3.73 -13.21
CA THR A 602 11.84 2.99 -13.62
C THR A 602 11.87 2.94 -15.15
N LYS A 603 12.77 3.69 -15.77
CA LYS A 603 13.08 3.49 -17.19
C LYS A 603 14.07 2.34 -17.29
N ARG A 604 13.79 1.36 -18.14
CA ARG A 604 14.77 0.36 -18.54
C ARG A 604 16.05 1.08 -18.95
N VAL A 605 17.16 0.71 -18.33
CA VAL A 605 18.47 1.23 -18.75
C VAL A 605 18.79 0.54 -20.07
N ASP A 606 18.74 1.31 -21.16
CA ASP A 606 19.16 0.80 -22.47
C ASP A 606 20.68 0.79 -22.53
N HIS A 607 21.25 -0.41 -22.51
CA HIS A 607 22.69 -0.62 -22.58
C HIS A 607 23.26 -0.47 -23.99
N SER A 608 22.41 -0.37 -25.02
CA SER A 608 22.82 -0.26 -26.44
C SER A 608 23.78 0.92 -26.71
N ASN A 609 23.65 2.01 -25.96
CA ASN A 609 24.43 3.23 -26.10
C ASN A 609 25.39 3.51 -24.92
N THR A 610 25.53 2.55 -23.99
CA THR A 610 26.45 2.70 -22.85
C THR A 610 27.84 2.19 -23.20
N ARG A 611 28.90 2.94 -22.84
CA ARG A 611 30.28 2.51 -23.09
C ARG A 611 30.57 1.22 -22.31
N LEU A 612 31.23 0.25 -22.93
CA LEU A 612 31.61 -1.02 -22.30
C LEU A 612 32.37 -0.82 -20.96
N SER A 613 33.23 0.20 -20.87
CA SER A 613 33.94 0.52 -19.62
C SER A 613 32.99 0.91 -18.49
N SER A 614 31.88 1.60 -18.78
CA SER A 614 30.85 1.96 -17.79
C SER A 614 29.97 0.78 -17.36
N GLN A 615 29.94 -0.30 -18.16
CA GLN A 615 29.31 -1.56 -17.80
C GLN A 615 30.24 -2.39 -16.89
N LEU A 616 31.56 -2.35 -17.16
CA LEU A 616 32.58 -3.10 -16.40
C LEU A 616 32.92 -2.45 -15.05
N GLU A 617 32.86 -1.13 -14.95
CA GLU A 617 33.11 -0.36 -13.71
C GLU A 617 31.89 -0.28 -12.77
N ARG A 618 30.73 -0.81 -13.17
CA ARG A 618 29.51 -0.71 -12.36
C ARG A 618 29.49 -1.77 -11.25
N ASN A 619 29.19 -1.31 -10.04
CA ASN A 619 28.92 -2.18 -8.90
C ASN A 619 27.84 -3.23 -9.27
N PRO A 620 28.01 -4.51 -8.88
CA PRO A 620 27.05 -5.59 -9.16
C PRO A 620 25.63 -5.32 -8.64
N GLY A 621 25.43 -4.37 -7.72
CA GLY A 621 24.11 -3.92 -7.28
C GLY A 621 23.34 -3.01 -8.25
N SER A 622 23.95 -2.56 -9.35
CA SER A 622 23.25 -1.74 -10.37
C SER A 622 22.33 -2.56 -11.28
N ASP A 623 22.63 -3.84 -11.49
CA ASP A 623 21.77 -4.78 -12.22
C ASP A 623 20.57 -5.22 -11.37
N ASP A 624 20.74 -5.36 -10.04
CA ASP A 624 19.65 -5.69 -9.11
C ASP A 624 18.49 -4.69 -9.18
N ASN A 625 18.79 -3.39 -9.32
CA ASN A 625 17.78 -2.35 -9.48
C ASN A 625 17.02 -2.41 -10.82
N ASN A 626 17.69 -2.87 -11.89
CA ASN A 626 17.06 -3.07 -13.19
C ASN A 626 16.16 -4.32 -13.16
N LEU A 627 16.63 -5.41 -12.54
CA LEU A 627 15.82 -6.62 -12.33
C LEU A 627 14.58 -6.34 -11.48
N ASN A 628 14.74 -5.58 -10.39
CA ASN A 628 13.64 -5.09 -9.55
C ASN A 628 12.56 -4.43 -10.42
N SER A 629 12.96 -3.51 -11.31
CA SER A 629 12.01 -2.80 -12.16
C SER A 629 11.21 -3.72 -13.09
N ILE A 630 11.86 -4.71 -13.71
CA ILE A 630 11.22 -5.67 -14.61
C ILE A 630 10.22 -6.53 -13.82
N PHE A 631 10.65 -7.05 -12.67
CA PHE A 631 9.79 -7.86 -11.80
C PHE A 631 8.55 -7.08 -11.36
N TYR A 632 8.70 -5.84 -10.89
CA TYR A 632 7.56 -5.02 -10.48
C TYR A 632 6.65 -4.66 -11.65
N GLU A 633 7.17 -4.44 -12.85
CA GLU A 633 6.34 -4.22 -14.04
C GLU A 633 5.48 -5.45 -14.36
N HIS A 634 6.08 -6.65 -14.38
CA HIS A 634 5.36 -7.90 -14.62
C HIS A 634 4.33 -8.19 -13.53
N LEU A 635 4.71 -8.05 -12.26
CA LEU A 635 3.82 -8.25 -11.12
C LEU A 635 2.65 -7.25 -11.14
N THR A 636 2.91 -5.98 -11.44
CA THR A 636 1.86 -4.95 -11.58
C THR A 636 0.89 -5.33 -12.69
N ARG A 637 1.39 -5.78 -13.85
CA ARG A 637 0.53 -6.22 -14.97
C ARG A 637 -0.29 -7.45 -14.65
N SER A 638 0.27 -8.40 -13.91
CA SER A 638 -0.43 -9.61 -13.46
C SER A 638 -1.56 -9.26 -12.48
N LEU A 639 -1.27 -8.39 -11.51
CA LEU A 639 -2.27 -7.87 -10.56
C LEU A 639 -3.36 -7.04 -11.25
N GLN A 640 -3.02 -6.23 -12.25
CA GLN A 640 -4.01 -5.48 -13.04
C GLN A 640 -5.04 -6.39 -13.74
N GLN A 641 -4.68 -7.63 -14.05
CA GLN A 641 -5.58 -8.59 -14.68
C GLN A 641 -6.41 -9.39 -13.68
N SER A 642 -5.85 -9.74 -12.52
CA SER A 642 -6.44 -10.71 -11.58
C SER A 642 -7.06 -10.09 -10.33
N LEU A 643 -6.47 -9.01 -9.79
CA LEU A 643 -6.71 -8.53 -8.42
C LEU A 643 -8.19 -8.24 -8.13
N TYR A 644 -8.90 -7.55 -9.02
CA TYR A 644 -10.33 -7.26 -8.80
C TYR A 644 -11.17 -8.53 -8.71
N GLY A 645 -10.86 -9.53 -9.55
CA GLY A 645 -11.53 -10.83 -9.53
C GLY A 645 -11.29 -11.55 -8.22
N ASP A 646 -10.06 -11.57 -7.73
CA ASP A 646 -9.70 -12.23 -6.48
C ASP A 646 -10.33 -11.56 -5.25
N LEU A 647 -10.41 -10.22 -5.25
CA LEU A 647 -11.14 -9.45 -4.25
C LEU A 647 -12.64 -9.73 -4.31
N ALA A 648 -13.22 -9.82 -5.51
CA ALA A 648 -14.63 -10.16 -5.70
C ALA A 648 -14.97 -11.60 -5.26
N LEU A 649 -14.01 -12.52 -5.40
CA LEU A 649 -14.11 -13.88 -4.89
C LEU A 649 -13.88 -13.96 -3.38
N GLY A 650 -13.49 -12.88 -2.71
CA GLY A 650 -13.24 -12.85 -1.27
C GLY A 650 -11.96 -13.56 -0.82
N ARG A 651 -10.99 -13.77 -1.72
CA ARG A 651 -9.73 -14.48 -1.42
C ARG A 651 -8.86 -13.75 -0.39
N TRP A 652 -9.00 -12.43 -0.31
CA TRP A 652 -8.25 -11.57 0.60
C TRP A 652 -9.06 -11.18 1.85
N GLY A 653 -10.22 -11.81 2.07
CA GLY A 653 -11.14 -11.45 3.15
C GLY A 653 -11.91 -10.15 2.87
N ASN A 654 -12.28 -9.45 3.93
CA ASN A 654 -12.92 -8.13 3.81
C ASN A 654 -11.84 -7.09 3.63
N VAL A 655 -11.90 -6.38 2.51
CA VAL A 655 -10.89 -5.41 2.10
C VAL A 655 -11.52 -4.03 2.02
N THR A 656 -10.89 -3.06 2.68
CA THR A 656 -11.30 -1.66 2.69
C THR A 656 -10.30 -0.75 1.96
N GLN A 657 -10.74 0.46 1.63
CA GLN A 657 -9.87 1.48 1.02
C GLN A 657 -8.82 1.94 2.05
N GLY A 658 -7.56 1.99 1.66
CA GLY A 658 -6.43 2.29 2.54
C GLY A 658 -5.74 1.06 3.15
N ASP A 659 -6.24 -0.14 2.89
CA ASP A 659 -5.62 -1.38 3.40
C ASP A 659 -4.28 -1.64 2.72
N CYS A 660 -3.31 -2.09 3.52
CA CYS A 660 -1.97 -2.47 3.08
C CYS A 660 -1.76 -3.97 3.26
N PHE A 661 -1.26 -4.63 2.22
CA PHE A 661 -0.94 -6.04 2.19
C PHE A 661 0.55 -6.22 1.89
N VAL A 662 1.21 -7.09 2.65
CA VAL A 662 2.57 -7.53 2.34
C VAL A 662 2.46 -8.89 1.65
N LEU A 663 2.89 -8.93 0.41
CA LEU A 663 3.07 -10.17 -0.35
C LEU A 663 4.51 -10.61 -0.12
N ALA A 664 4.66 -11.75 0.54
CA ALA A 664 5.95 -12.37 0.81
C ALA A 664 6.09 -13.69 0.05
N SER A 665 7.27 -13.91 -0.50
CA SER A 665 7.78 -15.13 -1.12
C SER A 665 9.22 -15.32 -0.64
N ASP A 666 9.76 -16.54 -0.71
CA ASP A 666 11.08 -16.92 -0.18
C ASP A 666 12.19 -15.88 -0.37
N ASN A 667 12.24 -15.22 -1.54
CA ASN A 667 13.26 -14.21 -1.85
C ASN A 667 12.68 -12.82 -2.15
N LEU A 668 11.36 -12.63 -2.14
CA LEU A 668 10.72 -11.42 -2.67
C LEU A 668 9.60 -10.93 -1.76
N ASN A 669 9.65 -9.64 -1.48
CA ASN A 669 8.63 -8.98 -0.68
C ASN A 669 8.11 -7.74 -1.40
N CYS A 670 6.81 -7.55 -1.31
CA CYS A 670 6.14 -6.46 -1.98
C CYS A 670 5.00 -5.94 -1.12
N LEU A 671 4.92 -4.62 -0.99
CA LEU A 671 3.82 -3.94 -0.34
C LEU A 671 2.79 -3.53 -1.40
N LEU A 672 1.59 -4.09 -1.30
CA LEU A 672 0.42 -3.68 -2.06
C LEU A 672 -0.45 -2.77 -1.19
N HIS A 673 -0.74 -1.57 -1.66
CA HIS A 673 -1.63 -0.63 -0.99
C HIS A 673 -2.87 -0.36 -1.86
N ILE A 674 -4.05 -0.60 -1.31
CA ILE A 674 -5.32 -0.39 -2.02
C ILE A 674 -5.75 1.05 -1.83
N ILE A 675 -5.69 1.83 -2.92
CA ILE A 675 -6.06 3.24 -2.90
C ILE A 675 -7.58 3.34 -3.02
N GLU A 676 -8.12 2.90 -4.16
CA GLU A 676 -9.53 3.05 -4.50
C GLU A 676 -10.18 1.67 -4.63
N LEU A 677 -11.30 1.47 -3.93
CA LEU A 677 -12.14 0.28 -4.06
C LEU A 677 -13.56 0.73 -4.35
N ALA A 678 -14.05 0.44 -5.56
CA ALA A 678 -15.38 0.79 -6.00
C ALA A 678 -16.05 -0.41 -6.68
N ASN A 679 -17.33 -0.27 -7.04
CA ASN A 679 -18.08 -1.36 -7.67
C ASN A 679 -17.46 -1.66 -9.05
N GLY A 680 -16.82 -2.82 -9.24
CA GLY A 680 -16.18 -3.18 -10.50
C GLY A 680 -14.83 -2.47 -10.77
N LEU A 681 -14.22 -1.80 -9.79
CA LEU A 681 -12.97 -1.06 -9.97
C LEU A 681 -12.09 -1.15 -8.73
N VAL A 682 -10.79 -1.40 -8.94
CA VAL A 682 -9.76 -1.28 -7.91
C VAL A 682 -8.58 -0.49 -8.48
N THR A 683 -8.12 0.49 -7.73
CA THR A 683 -6.86 1.19 -7.98
C THR A 683 -5.92 0.88 -6.83
N PHE A 684 -4.74 0.37 -7.14
CA PHE A 684 -3.74 -0.02 -6.15
C PHE A 684 -2.39 0.60 -6.48
N GLN A 685 -1.53 0.66 -5.47
CA GLN A 685 -0.13 1.03 -5.59
C GLN A 685 0.72 -0.15 -5.14
N LEU A 686 1.69 -0.51 -5.98
CA LEU A 686 2.68 -1.53 -5.71
C LEU A 686 3.99 -0.87 -5.28
N ARG A 687 4.60 -1.36 -4.20
CA ARG A 687 5.92 -0.94 -3.75
C ARG A 687 6.79 -2.15 -3.48
N GLY A 688 7.95 -2.14 -4.11
CA GLY A 688 8.95 -3.16 -3.93
C GLY A 688 9.75 -3.05 -2.65
N LEU A 689 10.06 -4.19 -2.05
CA LEU A 689 11.20 -4.36 -1.17
C LEU A 689 12.27 -5.11 -1.96
N GLU A 690 13.46 -4.54 -2.08
CA GLU A 690 14.53 -4.91 -3.02
C GLU A 690 14.88 -6.42 -3.01
N PHE A 691 15.26 -6.99 -4.17
CA PHE A 691 15.81 -8.37 -4.33
C PHE A 691 16.92 -8.71 -3.31
N ARG A 692 17.67 -7.71 -2.84
CA ARG A 692 18.59 -7.80 -1.72
C ARG A 692 18.08 -6.93 -0.57
N GLY A 693 17.39 -7.56 0.37
CA GLY A 693 17.02 -6.90 1.61
C GLY A 693 18.20 -6.68 2.55
N THR A 694 18.04 -5.75 3.49
CA THR A 694 18.95 -5.66 4.64
C THR A 694 18.76 -6.87 5.56
N TYR A 695 19.74 -7.16 6.43
CA TYR A 695 19.59 -8.25 7.41
C TYR A 695 18.35 -8.07 8.31
N CYS A 696 18.03 -6.82 8.68
CA CYS A 696 16.81 -6.50 9.42
C CYS A 696 15.55 -6.92 8.65
N GLN A 697 15.54 -6.70 7.33
CA GLN A 697 14.43 -7.07 6.47
C GLN A 697 14.27 -8.60 6.34
N GLN A 698 15.37 -9.35 6.24
CA GLN A 698 15.29 -10.82 6.25
C GLN A 698 14.72 -11.34 7.56
N ARG A 699 15.16 -10.79 8.70
CA ARG A 699 14.58 -11.14 10.00
C ARG A 699 13.10 -10.81 10.13
N GLU A 700 12.65 -9.68 9.58
CA GLU A 700 11.23 -9.32 9.57
C GLU A 700 10.41 -10.31 8.72
N VAL A 701 10.94 -10.72 7.58
CA VAL A 701 10.28 -11.68 6.68
C VAL A 701 10.23 -13.07 7.29
N GLU A 702 11.33 -13.53 7.88
CA GLU A 702 11.40 -14.78 8.62
C GLU A 702 10.36 -14.80 9.74
N ALA A 703 10.27 -13.74 10.54
CA ALA A 703 9.28 -13.60 11.61
C ALA A 703 7.82 -13.58 11.11
N ILE A 704 7.57 -13.12 9.88
CA ILE A 704 6.23 -13.17 9.25
C ILE A 704 5.93 -14.58 8.70
N SER A 705 6.94 -15.28 8.20
CA SER A 705 6.83 -16.61 7.60
C SER A 705 6.82 -17.76 8.61
N GLU A 706 7.28 -17.52 9.84
CA GLU A 706 7.36 -18.53 10.88
C GLU A 706 5.96 -19.06 11.26
N GLY A 707 5.83 -20.38 11.23
CA GLY A 707 4.57 -21.07 11.48
C GLY A 707 4.19 -21.04 12.96
N VAL A 708 3.03 -20.49 13.26
CA VAL A 708 2.47 -20.41 14.63
C VAL A 708 2.06 -21.79 15.18
N GLU A 709 2.02 -22.81 14.31
CA GLU A 709 1.56 -24.15 14.66
C GLU A 709 2.54 -24.93 15.55
N GLU A 710 3.81 -24.53 15.61
CA GLU A 710 4.86 -25.26 16.33
C GLU A 710 4.88 -24.98 17.85
N ASP A 711 4.15 -23.97 18.34
CA ASP A 711 4.08 -23.62 19.77
C ASP A 711 3.10 -24.54 20.54
N GLU A 712 3.63 -25.32 21.48
CA GLU A 712 2.86 -26.22 22.36
C GLU A 712 2.61 -25.65 23.77
N GLY A 713 2.96 -24.37 24.00
CA GLY A 713 2.95 -23.74 25.32
C GLY A 713 1.57 -23.26 25.83
N CYS A 714 1.44 -23.26 27.15
CA CYS A 714 0.43 -22.53 27.92
C CYS A 714 1.10 -21.89 29.14
N CYS A 715 1.31 -20.58 29.07
CA CYS A 715 2.13 -19.81 30.01
C CYS A 715 3.52 -20.44 30.19
N CYS A 716 3.81 -20.97 31.38
CA CYS A 716 5.09 -21.60 31.74
C CYS A 716 5.08 -23.14 31.62
N CYS A 717 4.01 -23.73 31.09
CA CYS A 717 3.82 -25.17 30.97
C CYS A 717 3.62 -25.56 29.50
N GLU A 718 3.94 -26.80 29.14
CA GLU A 718 3.70 -27.36 27.80
C GLU A 718 2.66 -28.49 27.87
N PRO A 719 1.36 -28.17 28.07
CA PRO A 719 0.31 -29.18 28.15
C PRO A 719 -0.02 -29.82 26.79
N GLY A 720 0.62 -29.38 25.69
CA GLY A 720 0.32 -29.79 24.33
C GLY A 720 -0.91 -29.06 23.76
N ARG A 721 -1.29 -29.42 22.53
CA ARG A 721 -2.42 -28.84 21.80
C ARG A 721 -3.53 -29.87 21.51
N LEU A 722 -4.78 -29.42 21.51
CA LEU A 722 -5.89 -30.21 20.99
C LEU A 722 -5.80 -30.31 19.46
N PRO A 723 -6.22 -31.43 18.84
CA PRO A 723 -6.18 -31.57 17.39
C PRO A 723 -6.99 -30.45 16.74
N HIS A 724 -6.39 -29.81 15.73
CA HIS A 724 -6.97 -28.70 14.96
C HIS A 724 -7.12 -27.35 15.70
N LEU A 725 -6.69 -27.24 16.95
CA LEU A 725 -6.69 -26.00 17.73
C LEU A 725 -5.27 -25.50 17.96
N LEU A 726 -5.14 -24.18 18.09
CA LEU A 726 -3.90 -23.53 18.54
C LEU A 726 -3.70 -23.77 20.04
N SER A 727 -2.44 -23.76 20.47
CA SER A 727 -2.11 -23.67 21.89
C SER A 727 -2.55 -22.33 22.49
N ALA A 728 -2.67 -22.28 23.81
CA ALA A 728 -3.10 -21.06 24.49
C ALA A 728 -2.11 -19.90 24.30
N ASN A 729 -0.80 -20.19 24.28
CA ASN A 729 0.24 -19.19 24.02
C ASN A 729 0.18 -18.69 22.57
N ALA A 730 0.09 -19.60 21.60
CA ALA A 730 -0.09 -19.24 20.19
C ALA A 730 -1.31 -18.32 19.98
N ALA A 731 -2.47 -18.72 20.51
CA ALA A 731 -3.70 -17.94 20.38
C ALA A 731 -3.61 -16.56 21.08
N PHE A 732 -2.91 -16.48 22.22
CA PHE A 732 -2.67 -15.22 22.92
C PHE A 732 -1.68 -14.32 22.16
N GLY A 733 -0.57 -14.89 21.69
CA GLY A 733 0.45 -14.20 20.90
C GLY A 733 -0.11 -13.59 19.63
N GLN A 734 -0.95 -14.34 18.89
CA GLN A 734 -1.59 -13.85 17.67
C GLN A 734 -2.56 -12.69 17.89
N ARG A 735 -3.21 -12.60 19.05
CA ARG A 735 -4.05 -11.43 19.40
C ARG A 735 -3.24 -10.18 19.70
N TRP A 736 -1.94 -10.37 19.92
CA TRP A 736 -0.99 -9.33 20.28
C TRP A 736 -0.03 -8.99 19.13
N LEU A 737 -0.44 -9.29 17.89
CA LEU A 737 0.23 -8.85 16.68
C LEU A 737 -0.55 -7.70 16.03
N ALA A 738 0.19 -6.72 15.50
CA ALA A 738 -0.39 -5.61 14.76
C ALA A 738 -0.75 -5.98 13.30
N TRP A 739 -0.42 -7.20 12.88
CA TRP A 739 -0.65 -7.73 11.54
C TRP A 739 -1.26 -9.12 11.62
N GLN A 740 -1.91 -9.56 10.53
CA GLN A 740 -2.52 -10.88 10.43
C GLN A 740 -2.24 -11.47 9.04
N VAL A 741 -1.98 -12.79 8.99
CA VAL A 741 -1.91 -13.53 7.72
C VAL A 741 -3.30 -13.59 7.08
N ALA A 742 -3.48 -12.86 5.96
CA ALA A 742 -4.72 -12.87 5.19
C ALA A 742 -4.90 -14.19 4.42
N ALA A 743 -3.86 -14.62 3.70
CA ALA A 743 -3.82 -15.88 2.97
C ALA A 743 -2.40 -16.43 3.00
N ALA A 744 -2.24 -17.72 3.34
CA ALA A 744 -0.92 -18.36 3.34
C ALA A 744 -0.41 -18.68 1.93
N ARG A 745 -1.32 -18.87 0.96
CA ARG A 745 -0.98 -19.22 -0.43
C ARG A 745 -1.81 -18.40 -1.38
N TYR A 746 -1.15 -17.50 -2.10
CA TYR A 746 -1.74 -16.70 -3.15
C TYR A 746 -0.96 -16.91 -4.44
N VAL A 747 -1.66 -17.37 -5.48
CA VAL A 747 -1.04 -17.75 -6.76
C VAL A 747 -1.14 -16.57 -7.71
N LEU A 748 0.01 -16.06 -8.13
CA LEU A 748 0.11 -15.01 -9.13
C LEU A 748 0.96 -15.52 -10.29
N GLU A 749 0.58 -15.12 -11.50
CA GLU A 749 1.45 -15.30 -12.65
C GLU A 749 2.68 -14.38 -12.47
N GLY A 750 3.82 -15.00 -12.19
CA GLY A 750 5.08 -14.34 -11.89
C GLY A 750 6.11 -14.52 -13.00
N TYR A 751 7.18 -13.75 -12.89
CA TYR A 751 8.39 -13.92 -13.70
C TYR A 751 9.17 -15.15 -13.21
N SER A 752 9.64 -16.00 -14.13
CA SER A 752 10.45 -17.15 -13.74
C SER A 752 11.86 -16.71 -13.37
N ILE A 753 12.28 -16.99 -12.14
CA ILE A 753 13.65 -16.71 -11.68
C ILE A 753 14.68 -17.49 -12.54
N SER A 754 14.28 -18.58 -13.18
CA SER A 754 15.13 -19.32 -14.14
C SER A 754 15.57 -18.50 -15.34
N ASP A 755 14.86 -17.42 -15.66
CA ASP A 755 15.20 -16.53 -16.77
C ASP A 755 16.30 -15.52 -16.37
N ASN A 756 16.67 -15.46 -15.08
CA ASN A 756 17.82 -14.70 -14.62
C ASN A 756 19.14 -15.40 -14.98
N SER A 757 20.17 -14.60 -15.22
CA SER A 757 21.52 -15.10 -15.47
C SER A 757 22.04 -15.90 -14.26
N ALA A 758 22.29 -17.19 -14.47
CA ALA A 758 22.87 -18.11 -13.48
C ALA A 758 24.24 -17.65 -12.95
N VAL A 759 24.90 -16.71 -13.64
CA VAL A 759 26.20 -16.14 -13.25
C VAL A 759 26.16 -15.54 -11.84
N SER A 760 25.06 -14.90 -11.45
CA SER A 760 24.91 -14.30 -10.11
C SER A 760 24.85 -15.35 -8.99
N MET A 761 24.15 -16.47 -9.22
CA MET A 761 24.06 -17.60 -8.28
C MET A 761 25.39 -18.35 -8.14
N LEU A 762 26.24 -18.32 -9.16
CA LEU A 762 27.54 -18.98 -9.18
C LEU A 762 28.68 -18.14 -8.57
N GLN A 763 28.41 -16.96 -8.01
CA GLN A 763 29.45 -16.19 -7.31
C GLN A 763 29.82 -16.82 -5.95
N VAL A 764 28.85 -17.41 -5.25
CA VAL A 764 29.05 -18.03 -3.94
C VAL A 764 29.72 -19.40 -4.10
N PHE A 765 30.85 -19.63 -3.41
CA PHE A 765 31.59 -20.90 -3.49
C PHE A 765 30.76 -22.13 -3.09
N GLU A 766 29.95 -22.02 -2.03
CA GLU A 766 29.07 -23.11 -1.58
C GLU A 766 28.02 -23.52 -2.63
N LEU A 767 27.44 -22.55 -3.35
CA LEU A 767 26.48 -22.85 -4.41
C LEU A 767 27.15 -23.46 -5.65
N ARG A 768 28.38 -23.01 -5.98
CA ARG A 768 29.19 -23.65 -7.03
C ARG A 768 29.51 -25.09 -6.67
N LYS A 769 29.90 -25.33 -5.42
CA LYS A 769 30.19 -26.67 -4.90
C LYS A 769 28.95 -27.57 -4.96
N ALA A 770 27.80 -27.06 -4.54
CA ALA A 770 26.52 -27.77 -4.65
C ALA A 770 26.15 -28.07 -6.12
N LEU A 771 26.33 -27.11 -7.05
CA LEU A 771 26.08 -27.31 -8.47
C LEU A 771 26.92 -28.45 -9.03
N VAL A 772 28.25 -28.43 -8.82
CA VAL A 772 29.15 -29.47 -9.33
C VAL A 772 28.78 -30.83 -8.72
N THR A 773 28.45 -30.87 -7.43
CA THR A 773 28.00 -32.09 -6.75
C THR A 773 26.73 -32.66 -7.36
N TYR A 774 25.70 -31.83 -7.59
CA TYR A 774 24.46 -32.27 -8.23
C TYR A 774 24.65 -32.63 -9.69
N TYR A 775 25.54 -31.93 -10.39
CA TYR A 775 25.87 -32.21 -11.78
C TYR A 775 26.53 -33.59 -11.93
N VAL A 776 27.48 -33.94 -11.06
CA VAL A 776 28.10 -35.27 -11.01
C VAL A 776 27.07 -36.34 -10.63
N LYS A 777 26.23 -36.09 -9.62
CA LYS A 777 25.15 -37.03 -9.23
C LYS A 777 24.14 -37.25 -10.37
N ALA A 778 23.82 -36.21 -11.14
CA ALA A 778 22.95 -36.31 -12.30
C ALA A 778 23.59 -37.14 -13.42
N ILE A 779 24.89 -36.95 -13.70
CA ILE A 779 25.63 -37.76 -14.68
C ILE A 779 25.59 -39.23 -14.27
N VAL A 780 25.85 -39.54 -12.99
CA VAL A 780 25.75 -40.92 -12.47
C VAL A 780 24.34 -41.46 -12.68
N TYR A 781 23.30 -40.72 -12.30
CA TYR A 781 21.91 -41.14 -12.46
C TYR A 781 21.54 -41.41 -13.93
N TYR A 782 21.82 -40.48 -14.83
CA TYR A 782 21.49 -40.63 -16.27
C TYR A 782 22.33 -41.70 -16.96
N THR A 783 23.59 -41.88 -16.56
CA THR A 783 24.45 -42.95 -17.09
C THR A 783 23.90 -44.33 -16.68
N VAL A 784 23.54 -44.49 -15.40
CA VAL A 784 23.02 -45.75 -14.85
C VAL A 784 21.62 -46.11 -15.40
N THR A 785 20.77 -45.09 -15.60
CA THR A 785 19.40 -45.26 -16.13
C THR A 785 19.33 -45.39 -17.65
N SER A 786 20.38 -45.02 -18.39
CA SER A 786 20.44 -45.15 -19.86
C SER A 786 20.17 -46.58 -20.34
N SER A 787 19.36 -46.75 -21.37
CA SER A 787 19.09 -48.06 -22.01
C SER A 787 20.34 -48.66 -22.67
N HIS A 788 21.31 -47.84 -23.06
CA HIS A 788 22.52 -48.24 -23.80
C HIS A 788 23.72 -48.56 -22.91
N LEU A 789 23.56 -48.56 -21.58
CA LEU A 789 24.68 -48.73 -20.65
C LEU A 789 25.43 -50.06 -20.84
N GLU A 790 24.71 -51.18 -20.98
CA GLU A 790 25.31 -52.50 -21.17
C GLU A 790 26.04 -52.60 -22.52
N GLU A 791 25.50 -51.94 -23.55
CA GLU A 791 26.13 -51.82 -24.88
C GLU A 791 27.43 -51.01 -24.81
N TRP A 792 27.44 -49.88 -24.07
CA TRP A 792 28.63 -49.06 -23.88
C TRP A 792 29.73 -49.80 -23.12
N LEU A 793 29.37 -50.58 -22.09
CA LEU A 793 30.32 -51.38 -21.30
C LEU A 793 30.86 -52.59 -22.08
N ALA A 794 30.11 -53.10 -23.07
CA ALA A 794 30.52 -54.19 -23.95
C ALA A 794 31.43 -53.73 -25.11
N LEU A 795 31.43 -52.43 -25.44
CA LEU A 795 32.20 -51.90 -26.56
C LEU A 795 33.72 -51.95 -26.27
N PRO A 796 34.55 -52.64 -27.09
CA PRO A 796 35.97 -52.78 -26.82
C PRO A 796 36.71 -51.44 -26.80
N ALA A 797 36.34 -50.49 -27.67
CA ALA A 797 36.93 -49.16 -27.71
C ALA A 797 36.74 -48.36 -26.40
N VAL A 798 35.59 -48.52 -25.74
CA VAL A 798 35.31 -47.86 -24.45
C VAL A 798 36.09 -48.53 -23.32
N ARG A 799 36.15 -49.87 -23.31
CA ARG A 799 36.92 -50.62 -22.32
C ARG A 799 38.42 -50.30 -22.39
N ASP A 800 38.98 -50.20 -23.60
CA ASP A 800 40.38 -49.84 -23.81
C ASP A 800 40.67 -48.40 -23.35
N ALA A 801 39.75 -47.46 -23.60
CA ALA A 801 39.86 -46.08 -23.15
C ALA A 801 39.74 -45.91 -21.62
N LEU A 802 38.97 -46.77 -20.94
CA LEU A 802 38.79 -46.75 -19.49
C LEU A 802 39.92 -47.48 -18.74
N HIS A 803 40.71 -48.33 -19.42
CA HIS A 803 41.76 -49.13 -18.80
C HIS A 803 42.74 -48.33 -17.92
N PRO A 804 43.22 -47.13 -18.30
CA PRO A 804 44.10 -46.31 -17.46
C PRO A 804 43.43 -45.86 -16.15
N THR A 805 42.13 -45.62 -16.17
CA THR A 805 41.38 -45.16 -15.00
C THR A 805 41.11 -46.25 -13.98
N LEU A 806 41.34 -47.52 -14.32
CA LEU A 806 41.22 -48.65 -13.38
C LEU A 806 42.37 -48.68 -12.37
N ASP A 807 43.47 -48.00 -12.64
CA ASP A 807 44.59 -47.94 -11.71
C ASP A 807 44.21 -47.16 -10.43
N ARG A 808 44.59 -47.69 -9.27
CA ARG A 808 44.20 -47.16 -7.96
C ARG A 808 44.78 -45.77 -7.71
N ASN A 809 45.94 -45.49 -8.33
CA ASN A 809 46.66 -44.23 -8.21
C ASN A 809 46.36 -43.28 -9.39
N TYR A 810 45.37 -43.58 -10.23
CA TYR A 810 44.98 -42.68 -11.31
C TYR A 810 44.41 -41.37 -10.74
N THR A 811 45.07 -40.28 -11.11
CA THR A 811 44.67 -38.90 -10.79
C THR A 811 44.71 -38.08 -12.05
N ASP A 812 43.64 -37.32 -12.28
CA ASP A 812 43.57 -36.33 -13.35
C ASP A 812 43.91 -34.94 -12.76
N VAL A 813 44.94 -34.29 -13.31
CA VAL A 813 45.55 -33.05 -12.79
C VAL A 813 45.20 -31.86 -13.70
N ASP A 814 43.97 -31.83 -14.21
CA ASP A 814 43.49 -30.73 -15.05
C ASP A 814 43.41 -29.41 -14.25
N PRO A 815 43.92 -28.28 -14.76
CA PRO A 815 43.83 -26.99 -14.09
C PRO A 815 42.41 -26.47 -13.88
N VAL A 816 41.39 -27.07 -14.53
CA VAL A 816 39.97 -26.74 -14.32
C VAL A 816 39.48 -27.17 -12.93
N PHE A 817 40.09 -28.18 -12.30
CA PHE A 817 39.65 -28.70 -11.00
C PHE A 817 40.07 -27.79 -9.85
N ASN A 818 39.17 -27.54 -8.91
CA ASN A 818 39.37 -26.56 -7.84
C ASN A 818 38.92 -27.11 -6.48
N MET A 819 39.83 -27.02 -5.50
CA MET A 819 39.61 -27.40 -4.10
C MET A 819 38.37 -26.76 -3.45
N ASN A 820 38.00 -25.54 -3.85
CA ASN A 820 36.87 -24.83 -3.26
C ASN A 820 35.52 -25.27 -3.84
N ILE A 821 35.51 -26.01 -4.95
CA ILE A 821 34.30 -26.33 -5.73
C ILE A 821 34.09 -27.85 -5.83
N ASP A 822 35.16 -28.62 -5.97
CA ASP A 822 35.10 -30.06 -6.13
C ASP A 822 35.21 -30.78 -4.77
N GLU A 823 34.15 -31.46 -4.33
CA GLU A 823 34.15 -32.20 -3.05
C GLU A 823 35.15 -33.37 -3.01
N ASP A 824 35.44 -33.96 -4.16
CA ASP A 824 36.36 -35.07 -4.36
C ASP A 824 37.76 -34.63 -4.80
N TYR A 825 38.13 -33.36 -4.56
CA TYR A 825 39.49 -32.90 -4.81
C TYR A 825 40.51 -33.57 -3.87
N ASP A 826 41.54 -34.19 -4.43
CA ASP A 826 42.61 -34.85 -3.68
C ASP A 826 43.78 -33.89 -3.43
N PHE A 827 43.90 -33.44 -2.17
CA PHE A 827 44.95 -32.52 -1.74
C PHE A 827 46.37 -33.05 -1.96
N ARG A 828 46.58 -34.37 -1.95
CA ARG A 828 47.93 -34.97 -2.06
C ARG A 828 48.38 -35.06 -3.50
N ALA A 829 47.45 -35.29 -4.41
CA ALA A 829 47.72 -35.49 -5.83
C ALA A 829 47.41 -34.25 -6.68
N SER A 830 46.95 -33.15 -6.07
CA SER A 830 46.61 -31.88 -6.72
C SER A 830 45.65 -32.02 -7.90
N GLY A 831 44.63 -32.87 -7.75
CA GLY A 831 43.66 -33.18 -8.80
C GLY A 831 42.55 -34.09 -8.31
N ILE A 832 41.76 -34.65 -9.23
CA ILE A 832 40.69 -35.59 -8.86
C ILE A 832 41.21 -37.01 -9.01
N SER A 833 41.35 -37.72 -7.89
CA SER A 833 41.74 -39.13 -7.88
C SER A 833 40.51 -40.04 -7.89
N ARG A 834 40.62 -41.22 -8.52
CA ARG A 834 39.56 -42.24 -8.46
C ARG A 834 39.21 -42.59 -7.02
N SER A 835 40.22 -42.61 -6.14
CA SER A 835 40.05 -42.94 -4.74
C SER A 835 39.12 -41.95 -4.03
N SER A 836 39.28 -40.65 -4.31
CA SER A 836 38.48 -39.56 -3.77
C SER A 836 37.06 -39.55 -4.34
N PHE A 837 36.91 -39.77 -5.65
CA PHE A 837 35.60 -39.91 -6.29
C PHE A 837 34.77 -41.03 -5.65
N CYS A 838 35.38 -42.19 -5.39
CA CYS A 838 34.71 -43.30 -4.72
C CYS A 838 34.33 -42.98 -3.27
N ASN A 839 35.12 -42.16 -2.56
CA ASN A 839 34.77 -41.79 -1.19
C ASN A 839 33.53 -40.89 -1.11
N VAL A 840 33.27 -40.10 -2.15
CA VAL A 840 32.15 -39.13 -2.17
C VAL A 840 30.91 -39.66 -2.90
N TYR A 841 31.08 -40.34 -4.04
CA TYR A 841 29.98 -40.66 -4.95
C TYR A 841 29.64 -42.16 -5.06
N LEU A 842 30.42 -43.06 -4.46
CA LEU A 842 30.19 -44.51 -4.60
C LEU A 842 28.82 -44.93 -4.02
N ASP A 843 28.47 -44.47 -2.82
CA ASP A 843 27.19 -44.82 -2.19
C ASP A 843 25.99 -44.40 -3.06
N TRP A 844 26.07 -43.23 -3.69
CA TRP A 844 25.04 -42.75 -4.62
C TRP A 844 24.98 -43.60 -5.89
N LEU A 845 26.12 -44.00 -6.44
CA LEU A 845 26.19 -44.86 -7.63
C LEU A 845 25.58 -46.24 -7.33
N GLN A 846 25.95 -46.85 -6.21
CA GLN A 846 25.42 -48.14 -5.77
C GLN A 846 23.90 -48.07 -5.57
N PHE A 847 23.41 -46.99 -4.95
CA PHE A 847 21.97 -46.73 -4.83
C PHE A 847 21.27 -46.62 -6.20
N CYS A 848 21.87 -45.90 -7.16
CA CYS A 848 21.32 -45.76 -8.51
C CYS A 848 21.26 -47.11 -9.24
N VAL A 849 22.31 -47.94 -9.13
CA VAL A 849 22.37 -49.26 -9.78
C VAL A 849 21.32 -50.19 -9.18
N ALA A 850 21.19 -50.21 -7.85
CA ALA A 850 20.18 -51.00 -7.15
C ALA A 850 18.74 -50.63 -7.58
N ARG A 851 18.48 -49.34 -7.81
CA ARG A 851 17.16 -48.85 -8.25
C ARG A 851 16.89 -49.05 -9.75
N SER A 852 17.94 -49.18 -10.57
CA SER A 852 17.84 -49.42 -12.02
C SER A 852 17.42 -50.87 -12.35
N GLY A 853 17.59 -51.81 -11.41
CA GLY A 853 17.23 -53.22 -11.60
C GLY A 853 18.18 -54.00 -12.52
N LYS A 854 19.34 -53.42 -12.87
CA LYS A 854 20.38 -54.04 -13.71
C LYS A 854 21.39 -54.78 -12.85
N ASN A 855 21.68 -56.04 -13.19
CA ASN A 855 22.64 -56.89 -12.47
C ASN A 855 24.08 -56.61 -12.94
N LEU A 856 24.63 -55.46 -12.55
CA LEU A 856 25.99 -55.04 -12.88
C LEU A 856 26.90 -55.07 -11.64
N GLU A 857 28.16 -55.46 -11.83
CA GLU A 857 29.20 -55.30 -10.81
C GLU A 857 29.40 -53.81 -10.50
N HIS A 858 29.24 -53.43 -9.23
CA HIS A 858 29.25 -52.03 -8.76
C HIS A 858 30.24 -51.81 -7.60
N ASP A 859 31.23 -52.69 -7.51
CA ASP A 859 32.35 -52.53 -6.57
C ASP A 859 33.29 -51.40 -7.01
N ARG A 860 34.16 -50.96 -6.10
CA ARG A 860 35.14 -49.87 -6.32
C ARG A 860 36.00 -50.06 -7.58
N ASN A 861 36.24 -51.31 -7.97
CA ASN A 861 37.08 -51.67 -9.12
C ASN A 861 36.28 -51.93 -10.41
N SER A 862 34.96 -51.72 -10.39
CA SER A 862 34.08 -52.02 -11.52
C SER A 862 34.29 -51.07 -12.70
N LEU A 863 33.94 -51.55 -13.90
CA LEU A 863 34.00 -50.76 -15.14
C LEU A 863 32.96 -49.63 -15.14
N ILE A 864 31.81 -49.81 -14.48
CA ILE A 864 30.76 -48.79 -14.37
C ILE A 864 31.20 -47.58 -13.53
N VAL A 865 31.90 -47.81 -12.42
CA VAL A 865 32.50 -46.74 -11.60
C VAL A 865 33.54 -45.98 -12.44
N SER A 866 34.31 -46.69 -13.26
CA SER A 866 35.32 -46.09 -14.16
C SER A 866 34.66 -45.22 -15.23
N LEU A 867 33.57 -45.70 -15.84
CA LEU A 867 32.80 -44.96 -16.83
C LEU A 867 32.17 -43.68 -16.24
N CYS A 868 31.51 -43.80 -15.07
CA CYS A 868 30.93 -42.65 -14.38
C CYS A 868 32.00 -41.64 -13.94
N PHE A 869 33.15 -42.12 -13.48
CA PHE A 869 34.30 -41.28 -13.15
C PHE A 869 34.79 -40.50 -14.37
N SER A 870 35.08 -41.17 -15.49
CA SER A 870 35.55 -40.53 -16.73
C SER A 870 34.52 -39.54 -17.31
N LEU A 871 33.23 -39.88 -17.29
CA LEU A 871 32.17 -38.97 -17.73
C LEU A 871 32.07 -37.74 -16.82
N SER A 872 32.28 -37.91 -15.51
CA SER A 872 32.30 -36.78 -14.58
C SER A 872 33.47 -35.82 -14.86
N LEU A 873 34.66 -36.34 -15.17
CA LEU A 873 35.82 -35.51 -15.55
C LEU A 873 35.57 -34.76 -16.85
N LEU A 874 35.04 -35.44 -17.87
CA LEU A 874 34.67 -34.82 -19.15
C LEU A 874 33.64 -33.70 -18.95
N ALA A 875 32.61 -33.96 -18.14
CA ALA A 875 31.55 -33.00 -17.90
C ALA A 875 32.05 -31.78 -17.13
N ARG A 876 32.96 -31.95 -16.16
CA ARG A 876 33.60 -30.83 -15.45
C ARG A 876 34.48 -30.00 -16.37
N ARG A 877 35.22 -30.62 -17.30
CA ARG A 877 35.96 -29.89 -18.34
C ARG A 877 35.04 -29.09 -19.26
N ALA A 878 33.93 -29.70 -19.70
CA ALA A 878 32.93 -29.02 -20.52
C ALA A 878 32.27 -27.85 -19.78
N LEU A 879 32.04 -27.99 -18.47
CA LEU A 879 31.54 -26.92 -17.62
C LEU A 879 32.61 -25.82 -17.46
N GLY A 880 33.86 -26.20 -17.20
CA GLY A 880 35.00 -25.29 -17.09
C GLY A 880 35.20 -24.45 -18.34
N THR A 881 35.19 -25.05 -19.54
CA THR A 881 35.32 -24.35 -20.83
C THR A 881 34.17 -23.40 -21.11
N ALA A 882 32.92 -23.78 -20.80
CA ALA A 882 31.77 -22.89 -20.89
C ALA A 882 31.86 -21.71 -19.91
N SER A 883 32.57 -21.92 -18.79
CA SER A 883 32.66 -20.96 -17.70
C SER A 883 33.80 -19.95 -17.81
N HIS A 884 34.74 -20.13 -18.75
CA HIS A 884 35.96 -19.33 -18.92
C HIS A 884 35.73 -17.82 -19.21
N ASN A 885 34.49 -17.36 -19.39
CA ASN A 885 34.14 -15.93 -19.39
C ASN A 885 33.87 -15.34 -17.99
N SER A 886 33.95 -16.14 -16.92
CA SER A 886 33.53 -15.73 -15.56
C SER A 886 34.36 -16.31 -14.40
N PHE A 887 35.31 -17.21 -14.66
CA PHE A 887 36.09 -17.91 -13.62
C PHE A 887 37.52 -17.37 -13.39
N SER A 888 37.93 -16.32 -14.09
CA SER A 888 39.29 -15.75 -13.98
C SER A 888 39.39 -14.48 -13.12
N SER A 889 38.46 -14.24 -12.19
CA SER A 889 38.52 -13.11 -11.25
C SER A 889 38.25 -13.55 -9.82
#